data_AF-A0A7T4YIH4-F1
#
_entry.id   AF-A0A7T4YIH4-F1
#
_cell.length_a   1.000
_cell.length_b   1.000
_cell.length_c   1.000
_cell.angle_alpha   90.00
_cell.angle_beta   90.00
_cell.angle_gamma   90.00
#
_symmetry.space_group_name_H-M   'P 1'
#
loop_
_entity.id
_entity.type
_entity.pdbx_description
1 polymer ?
#
loop_
_entity_poly.entity_id
_entity_poly.type
_entity_poly.pdbx_seq_one_letter_code
_entity_poly.pdbx_strand_id
1 'polypeptide(L)'
;MMHFSGNRNRASVTARGLRFSTAALIAAFAGMTMIHAPAQAVDTSAPTILQWFDGSYKSMETRASDIFMAGYGNIWTPPPGRADSGNHSVGYDQYDRFDLGSAGNHTLYGTETGLKTLASTLDKIGTNLHIDLVWNHNGFTDRSNSDFVNSGGYPGFYLGEGSYDGDFHGPYEGGDLNGRVSGLIDIDHSQNNMYVRNPVPGYNNLPAGTQDYWGKLANVATEENRRFYGDTSLGSKTYYEPRTGQTFTYYDFNSNDPTAGDPVEENALGYLMRNARWLVSEVGVDGFRLDAAKHFEGWVMDYFDAAVFDANPRKLLDGSTQDVFSYSEVFDGDMNKLLSYVRKDINPNDRSVAGGNRDALDFSLFFAMKGNLSNNGYDNSFYNVVYQSMDYNDDHMINGSSGVKFVASHDEHGADLSNVAHAYTLMSPGNAVVYFNAKEFGDGRDFPKDGRGDALGGVWGDTITTLNNIRNTHGRGDYRERWLEKELLAFERSGTSVVLLNNRTDGGYDSRTLQVDFEPGTRLVELTGNHDKSGDISEVLEVFRGNDGNSYVNVRFLRNDGQDQGYLIYGLAKPKSSSGIELSNISSVLEGGNDVAENYANATKRLTDLNVITDDTFDISLNTEKVILAGNYHDKNADGDYAAFKIDGGLDMNGNGYVDHVTPDSVTYGFEEFETANAGFYAADGNGYYSQSIDATLLSEGEHYITIRAFRHNDDGNAPAVFEDFKKVVYIDRLPPESIIAAFAPITEGSNENRRIVMKSVDKTADNMHVFLDLGANLTDEQILAMLDGNSQTNNTDRDQWEKDIFGVSKGNHAITLITFEQTGNYNIQRFTGFFTESYIGAGLGDLDNDKNFDIDDVNAFINVFNSLNTEFNASADFNGDGLVDATDVSLMSDKLIDVSAPNTAIAAFNAWASNIPEPSALLILTGSISILALRRRTN
;
A
#
# COMPACT_ATOMS: atom_id res chain seq x y z
N MET A 1 32.14 33.31 -56.02
CA MET A 1 31.60 34.18 -57.09
C MET A 1 30.84 35.35 -56.46
N MET A 2 30.18 36.20 -57.25
CA MET A 2 29.57 37.49 -56.87
C MET A 2 28.65 37.41 -55.61
N HIS A 3 28.50 38.38 -54.68
CA HIS A 3 28.51 39.87 -54.59
C HIS A 3 27.11 40.55 -54.58
N PHE A 4 26.83 41.29 -53.49
CA PHE A 4 25.80 42.35 -53.30
C PHE A 4 24.30 41.93 -53.37
N SER A 5 23.33 42.62 -52.74
CA SER A 5 23.26 43.90 -51.96
C SER A 5 22.16 43.82 -50.85
N GLY A 6 21.93 44.76 -49.92
CA GLY A 6 22.69 45.95 -49.49
C GLY A 6 21.84 47.22 -49.18
N ASN A 7 21.97 47.80 -47.96
CA ASN A 7 21.38 49.09 -47.46
C ASN A 7 19.86 49.06 -47.13
N ARG A 8 19.24 49.92 -46.29
CA ARG A 8 19.55 50.93 -45.19
C ARG A 8 18.20 51.23 -44.47
N ASN A 9 18.01 51.98 -43.37
CA ASN A 9 18.74 52.94 -42.49
C ASN A 9 18.20 52.71 -41.02
N ARG A 10 18.43 53.40 -39.88
CA ARG A 10 18.79 54.76 -39.38
C ARG A 10 17.67 55.84 -39.41
N ALA A 11 17.43 56.68 -38.38
CA ALA A 11 17.89 56.78 -36.98
C ALA A 11 17.03 57.81 -36.17
N SER A 12 17.47 58.22 -34.96
CA SER A 12 16.90 59.20 -33.99
C SER A 12 15.72 58.69 -33.14
N VAL A 13 15.66 58.77 -31.79
CA VAL A 13 16.14 59.69 -30.71
C VAL A 13 15.06 60.67 -30.22
N THR A 14 14.57 60.46 -28.99
CA THR A 14 14.36 61.49 -27.95
C THR A 14 14.13 60.83 -26.58
N ALA A 15 14.41 61.54 -25.47
CA ALA A 15 14.11 61.10 -24.11
C ALA A 15 13.80 62.31 -23.19
N ARG A 16 12.78 62.16 -22.32
CA ARG A 16 12.43 62.91 -21.07
C ARG A 16 10.95 62.61 -20.72
N GLY A 17 10.52 62.59 -19.45
CA GLY A 17 11.25 62.79 -18.19
C GLY A 17 10.52 62.18 -16.99
N LEU A 18 11.17 62.04 -15.82
CA LEU A 18 11.01 62.94 -14.65
C LEU A 18 9.58 62.91 -14.03
N ARG A 19 9.35 62.59 -12.74
CA ARG A 19 10.15 62.84 -11.51
C ARG A 19 9.85 61.87 -10.34
N PHE A 20 10.89 61.58 -9.52
CA PHE A 20 10.95 61.40 -8.04
C PHE A 20 9.84 60.62 -7.28
N SER A 21 10.11 59.92 -6.17
CA SER A 21 11.13 60.15 -5.13
C SER A 21 11.70 58.87 -4.48
N THR A 22 12.88 58.99 -3.86
CA THR A 22 13.59 57.95 -3.11
C THR A 22 13.19 57.88 -1.64
N ALA A 23 13.03 56.66 -1.12
CA ALA A 23 13.14 56.33 0.31
C ALA A 23 13.78 54.93 0.43
N ALA A 24 14.63 54.72 1.43
CA ALA A 24 15.57 53.59 1.47
C ALA A 24 15.04 52.37 2.22
N LEU A 25 15.49 51.18 1.82
CA LEU A 25 16.39 50.39 2.67
C LEU A 25 17.32 49.51 1.81
N ILE A 26 18.36 48.95 2.43
CA ILE A 26 19.29 47.99 1.82
C ILE A 26 19.26 46.72 2.66
N ALA A 27 18.93 45.60 2.02
CA ALA A 27 19.25 44.24 2.44
C ALA A 27 19.60 43.46 1.16
N ALA A 28 20.68 42.68 1.17
CA ALA A 28 21.20 42.04 -0.04
C ALA A 28 20.74 40.58 -0.12
N PHE A 29 19.88 40.27 -1.10
CA PHE A 29 19.68 38.89 -1.53
C PHE A 29 20.94 38.40 -2.24
N ALA A 30 21.79 37.69 -1.49
CA ALA A 30 22.88 36.89 -2.04
C ALA A 30 22.35 35.51 -2.49
N GLY A 31 21.34 35.51 -3.37
CA GLY A 31 20.78 34.29 -3.97
C GLY A 31 21.83 33.61 -4.85
N MET A 32 22.61 32.71 -4.25
CA MET A 32 23.72 32.03 -4.92
C MET A 32 23.17 30.84 -5.72
N THR A 33 22.65 31.13 -6.92
CA THR A 33 22.14 30.12 -7.85
C THR A 33 23.24 29.14 -8.23
N MET A 34 23.28 28.00 -7.55
CA MET A 34 24.18 26.88 -7.83
C MET A 34 23.79 26.28 -9.19
N ILE A 35 24.52 26.68 -10.24
CA ILE A 35 24.45 26.01 -11.54
C ILE A 35 25.05 24.63 -11.35
N HIS A 36 24.19 23.65 -11.11
CA HIS A 36 24.59 22.25 -10.98
C HIS A 36 25.26 21.82 -12.28
N ALA A 37 26.50 21.34 -12.18
CA ALA A 37 27.06 20.49 -13.23
C ALA A 37 26.25 19.19 -13.27
N PRO A 38 26.10 18.54 -14.43
CA PRO A 38 25.54 17.20 -14.47
C PRO A 38 26.47 16.28 -13.67
N ALA A 39 25.96 15.72 -12.58
CA ALA A 39 26.64 14.67 -11.84
C ALA A 39 26.93 13.49 -12.79
N GLN A 40 28.02 12.78 -12.56
CA GLN A 40 28.22 11.50 -13.25
C GLN A 40 27.19 10.50 -12.70
N ALA A 41 26.49 9.80 -13.59
CA ALA A 41 25.56 8.75 -13.17
C ALA A 41 26.36 7.62 -12.49
N VAL A 42 25.95 7.27 -11.28
CA VAL A 42 26.56 6.22 -10.45
C VAL A 42 25.51 5.18 -10.12
N ASP A 43 25.90 3.90 -10.14
CA ASP A 43 24.96 2.80 -9.93
C ASP A 43 24.24 2.94 -8.59
N THR A 44 22.91 3.07 -8.63
CA THR A 44 22.05 3.20 -7.44
C THR A 44 21.13 1.99 -7.37
N SER A 45 21.23 1.22 -6.29
CA SER A 45 20.36 0.08 -6.04
C SER A 45 18.93 0.57 -5.76
N ALA A 46 17.95 0.08 -6.52
CA ALA A 46 16.54 0.35 -6.27
C ALA A 46 16.10 -0.16 -4.88
N PRO A 47 15.09 0.46 -4.23
CA PRO A 47 14.54 -0.05 -2.98
C PRO A 47 14.14 -1.53 -3.06
N THR A 48 14.40 -2.29 -1.99
CA THR A 48 14.12 -3.73 -1.96
C THR A 48 12.63 -4.02 -2.09
N ILE A 49 12.31 -5.09 -2.82
CA ILE A 49 10.97 -5.68 -2.92
C ILE A 49 10.83 -6.72 -1.79
N LEU A 50 9.78 -6.63 -0.99
CA LEU A 50 9.39 -7.69 -0.05
C LEU A 50 8.29 -8.55 -0.69
N GLN A 51 8.62 -9.78 -1.08
CA GLN A 51 7.59 -10.78 -1.40
C GLN A 51 6.94 -11.22 -0.08
N TRP A 52 5.71 -10.80 0.17
CA TRP A 52 4.96 -11.11 1.39
C TRP A 52 3.85 -12.11 1.07
N PHE A 53 4.04 -13.35 1.49
CA PHE A 53 3.07 -14.44 1.31
C PHE A 53 2.53 -14.93 2.66
N ASP A 54 1.36 -15.57 2.59
CA ASP A 54 0.64 -16.13 3.75
C ASP A 54 0.33 -15.10 4.86
N GLY A 55 -0.09 -13.89 4.46
CA GLY A 55 -0.67 -12.88 5.36
C GLY A 55 -1.78 -12.10 4.63
N SER A 56 -2.79 -11.65 5.37
CA SER A 56 -3.93 -10.90 4.81
C SER A 56 -3.60 -9.42 4.59
N TYR A 57 -4.38 -8.74 3.75
CA TYR A 57 -4.23 -7.29 3.53
C TYR A 57 -4.37 -6.49 4.83
N LYS A 58 -5.24 -6.95 5.74
CA LYS A 58 -5.40 -6.37 7.08
C LYS A 58 -4.12 -6.50 7.92
N SER A 59 -3.43 -7.62 7.86
CA SER A 59 -2.15 -7.80 8.56
C SER A 59 -1.02 -6.98 7.94
N MET A 60 -0.96 -6.91 6.61
CA MET A 60 0.01 -6.05 5.91
C MET A 60 -0.21 -4.57 6.27
N GLU A 61 -1.46 -4.12 6.34
CA GLU A 61 -1.84 -2.76 6.76
C GLU A 61 -1.51 -2.51 8.24
N THR A 62 -1.89 -3.43 9.14
CA THR A 62 -1.57 -3.37 10.59
C THR A 62 -0.07 -3.32 10.85
N ARG A 63 0.74 -3.87 9.93
CA ARG A 63 2.20 -3.87 9.98
C ARG A 63 2.85 -2.85 9.02
N ALA A 64 2.10 -1.90 8.45
CA ALA A 64 2.64 -0.87 7.55
C ALA A 64 3.74 -0.03 8.24
N SER A 65 3.55 0.31 9.51
CA SER A 65 4.60 0.87 10.37
C SER A 65 5.90 0.04 10.36
N ASP A 66 5.83 -1.29 10.41
CA ASP A 66 7.01 -2.15 10.43
C ASP A 66 7.67 -2.24 9.04
N ILE A 67 6.89 -2.20 7.95
CA ILE A 67 7.39 -2.09 6.57
C ILE A 67 8.18 -0.79 6.41
N PHE A 68 7.59 0.32 6.88
CA PHE A 68 8.21 1.64 6.88
C PHE A 68 9.52 1.66 7.67
N MET A 69 9.53 1.13 8.89
CA MET A 69 10.73 1.04 9.72
C MET A 69 11.82 0.16 9.07
N ALA A 70 11.46 -1.02 8.56
CA ALA A 70 12.38 -1.92 7.83
C ALA A 70 12.90 -1.31 6.52
N GLY A 71 12.15 -0.39 5.90
CA GLY A 71 12.58 0.38 4.73
C GLY A 71 12.50 -0.38 3.40
N TYR A 72 11.44 -1.17 3.18
CA TYR A 72 11.13 -1.68 1.85
C TYR A 72 10.46 -0.58 1.00
N GLY A 73 10.74 -0.57 -0.30
CA GLY A 73 10.11 0.38 -1.23
C GLY A 73 9.06 -0.27 -2.14
N ASN A 74 8.90 -1.60 -2.10
CA ASN A 74 7.83 -2.29 -2.82
C ASN A 74 7.38 -3.53 -2.01
N ILE A 75 6.07 -3.81 -1.97
CA ILE A 75 5.53 -5.09 -1.47
C ILE A 75 5.00 -5.89 -2.66
N TRP A 76 5.37 -7.16 -2.79
CA TRP A 76 4.77 -8.10 -3.75
C TRP A 76 3.80 -9.03 -3.00
N THR A 77 2.50 -8.87 -3.25
CA THR A 77 1.43 -9.73 -2.70
C THR A 77 1.06 -10.87 -3.65
N PRO A 78 0.41 -11.95 -3.16
CA PRO A 78 -0.11 -13.03 -4.01
C PRO A 78 -1.24 -12.59 -4.95
N PRO A 79 -1.74 -13.47 -5.85
CA PRO A 79 -2.85 -13.16 -6.76
C PRO A 79 -4.11 -12.74 -5.98
N PRO A 80 -4.73 -11.59 -6.29
CA PRO A 80 -5.83 -11.04 -5.48
C PRO A 80 -7.22 -11.57 -5.85
N GLY A 81 -7.40 -12.14 -7.05
CA GLY A 81 -8.71 -12.55 -7.55
C GLY A 81 -9.19 -13.91 -7.03
N ARG A 82 -10.50 -14.17 -7.14
CA ARG A 82 -11.15 -15.44 -6.75
C ARG A 82 -10.50 -16.66 -7.43
N ALA A 83 -10.26 -17.71 -6.65
CA ALA A 83 -9.71 -18.99 -7.09
C ALA A 83 -10.77 -20.09 -7.31
N ASP A 84 -10.48 -21.07 -8.16
CA ASP A 84 -11.34 -22.20 -8.52
C ASP A 84 -11.52 -23.18 -7.33
N SER A 85 -10.49 -23.36 -6.51
CA SER A 85 -10.56 -24.11 -5.24
C SER A 85 -11.23 -23.30 -4.10
N GLY A 86 -11.69 -22.08 -4.38
CA GLY A 86 -12.41 -21.23 -3.44
C GLY A 86 -11.51 -20.47 -2.45
N ASN A 87 -12.14 -19.91 -1.41
CA ASN A 87 -11.61 -18.83 -0.56
C ASN A 87 -10.40 -19.19 0.31
N HIS A 88 -9.89 -20.42 0.23
CA HIS A 88 -8.70 -20.89 0.96
C HIS A 88 -7.47 -21.13 0.06
N SER A 89 -7.57 -20.88 -1.24
CA SER A 89 -6.44 -21.03 -2.16
C SER A 89 -5.45 -19.86 -2.08
N VAL A 90 -4.21 -20.11 -2.50
CA VAL A 90 -3.14 -19.11 -2.67
C VAL A 90 -3.39 -18.21 -3.89
N GLY A 91 -4.32 -18.58 -4.79
CA GLY A 91 -4.83 -17.71 -5.87
C GLY A 91 -4.45 -18.10 -7.29
N TYR A 92 -3.39 -18.89 -7.49
CA TYR A 92 -2.88 -19.26 -8.82
C TYR A 92 -3.88 -20.05 -9.68
N ASP A 93 -4.76 -20.85 -9.06
CA ASP A 93 -5.86 -21.52 -9.76
C ASP A 93 -7.02 -20.54 -10.07
N GLN A 94 -6.69 -19.46 -10.77
CA GLN A 94 -7.55 -18.29 -10.99
C GLN A 94 -8.92 -18.67 -11.58
N TYR A 95 -10.00 -18.24 -10.92
CA TYR A 95 -11.38 -18.37 -11.40
C TYR A 95 -11.90 -17.05 -12.00
N ASP A 96 -11.89 -15.97 -11.21
CA ASP A 96 -12.32 -14.63 -11.63
C ASP A 96 -11.26 -13.60 -11.20
N ARG A 97 -10.87 -12.72 -12.15
CA ARG A 97 -9.82 -11.70 -11.95
C ARG A 97 -10.36 -10.34 -11.52
N PHE A 98 -11.68 -10.16 -11.47
CA PHE A 98 -12.35 -8.93 -11.07
C PHE A 98 -13.12 -9.08 -9.74
N ASP A 99 -13.48 -10.30 -9.33
CA ASP A 99 -13.85 -10.59 -7.93
C ASP A 99 -12.59 -10.66 -7.06
N LEU A 100 -12.25 -9.54 -6.42
CA LEU A 100 -11.14 -9.42 -5.46
C LEU A 100 -11.58 -9.67 -3.99
N GLY A 101 -12.76 -10.27 -3.79
CA GLY A 101 -13.35 -10.45 -2.46
C GLY A 101 -14.22 -9.27 -2.01
N SER A 102 -15.26 -9.59 -1.25
CA SER A 102 -16.24 -8.61 -0.73
C SER A 102 -16.62 -8.91 0.72
N ALA A 103 -17.33 -7.99 1.38
CA ALA A 103 -17.78 -8.15 2.76
C ALA A 103 -18.50 -9.50 2.97
N GLY A 104 -18.03 -10.29 3.94
CA GLY A 104 -18.54 -11.65 4.19
C GLY A 104 -18.17 -12.73 3.15
N ASN A 105 -17.54 -12.38 2.03
CA ASN A 105 -17.04 -13.31 0.99
C ASN A 105 -15.64 -12.91 0.51
N HIS A 106 -14.68 -12.85 1.44
CA HIS A 106 -13.27 -12.57 1.17
C HIS A 106 -12.61 -13.66 0.30
N THR A 107 -11.54 -13.32 -0.41
CA THR A 107 -10.51 -14.28 -0.84
C THR A 107 -9.63 -14.65 0.36
N LEU A 108 -8.61 -15.52 0.20
CA LEU A 108 -7.72 -15.89 1.31
C LEU A 108 -7.07 -14.65 1.97
N TYR A 109 -6.84 -13.58 1.19
CA TYR A 109 -6.12 -12.39 1.62
C TYR A 109 -7.02 -11.23 2.08
N GLY A 110 -8.31 -11.25 1.74
CA GLY A 110 -9.27 -10.22 2.14
C GLY A 110 -10.25 -9.85 1.03
N THR A 111 -10.44 -8.55 0.82
CA THR A 111 -11.47 -7.94 -0.03
C THR A 111 -10.88 -6.87 -0.94
N GLU A 112 -11.66 -6.43 -1.94
CA GLU A 112 -11.32 -5.24 -2.74
C GLU A 112 -11.09 -4.01 -1.83
N THR A 113 -11.94 -3.82 -0.82
CA THR A 113 -11.83 -2.72 0.16
C THR A 113 -10.52 -2.80 0.96
N GLY A 114 -10.13 -4.00 1.39
CA GLY A 114 -8.88 -4.26 2.09
C GLY A 114 -7.66 -4.00 1.20
N LEU A 115 -7.65 -4.52 -0.04
CA LEU A 115 -6.56 -4.33 -0.98
C LEU A 115 -6.37 -2.85 -1.37
N LYS A 116 -7.46 -2.12 -1.61
CA LYS A 116 -7.41 -0.66 -1.88
C LYS A 116 -6.94 0.15 -0.68
N THR A 117 -7.27 -0.28 0.53
CA THR A 117 -6.80 0.39 1.76
C THR A 117 -5.31 0.09 1.98
N LEU A 118 -4.86 -1.14 1.74
CA LEU A 118 -3.43 -1.48 1.70
C LEU A 118 -2.68 -0.66 0.65
N ALA A 119 -3.18 -0.56 -0.59
CA ALA A 119 -2.57 0.24 -1.65
C ALA A 119 -2.37 1.70 -1.22
N SER A 120 -3.40 2.33 -0.64
CA SER A 120 -3.35 3.69 -0.11
C SER A 120 -2.41 3.84 1.09
N THR A 121 -2.25 2.80 1.91
CA THR A 121 -1.35 2.81 3.08
C THR A 121 0.11 2.62 2.66
N LEU A 122 0.36 1.79 1.64
CA LEU A 122 1.68 1.62 1.03
C LEU A 122 2.13 2.92 0.33
N ASP A 123 1.24 3.57 -0.44
CA ASP A 123 1.46 4.90 -1.01
C ASP A 123 1.86 5.92 0.08
N LYS A 124 1.12 5.92 1.21
CA LYS A 124 1.39 6.79 2.37
C LYS A 124 2.75 6.54 3.03
N ILE A 125 3.29 5.31 3.06
CA ILE A 125 4.66 5.04 3.56
C ILE A 125 5.75 5.23 2.48
N GLY A 126 5.40 5.61 1.25
CA GLY A 126 6.33 5.72 0.13
C GLY A 126 6.77 4.36 -0.43
N THR A 127 5.88 3.38 -0.41
CA THR A 127 6.09 1.99 -0.85
C THR A 127 5.11 1.62 -1.97
N ASN A 128 5.59 0.99 -3.03
CA ASN A 128 4.77 0.55 -4.15
C ASN A 128 3.99 -0.74 -3.85
N LEU A 129 2.74 -0.85 -4.30
CA LEU A 129 2.01 -2.12 -4.33
C LEU A 129 2.31 -2.88 -5.63
N HIS A 130 3.04 -4.00 -5.53
CA HIS A 130 3.13 -5.00 -6.59
C HIS A 130 2.19 -6.16 -6.28
N ILE A 131 1.51 -6.69 -7.31
CA ILE A 131 0.70 -7.90 -7.18
C ILE A 131 1.16 -8.99 -8.13
N ASP A 132 0.84 -10.22 -7.78
CA ASP A 132 1.01 -11.36 -8.67
C ASP A 132 -0.08 -11.41 -9.75
N LEU A 133 0.32 -11.63 -11.01
CA LEU A 133 -0.55 -11.50 -12.18
C LEU A 133 -0.56 -12.79 -13.00
N VAL A 134 -1.62 -13.57 -12.82
CA VAL A 134 -1.84 -14.83 -13.54
C VAL A 134 -2.49 -14.56 -14.89
N TRP A 135 -1.71 -14.58 -15.98
CA TRP A 135 -2.22 -14.47 -17.36
C TRP A 135 -2.23 -15.79 -18.12
N ASN A 136 -1.41 -16.78 -17.76
CA ASN A 136 -1.27 -18.01 -18.54
C ASN A 136 -2.51 -18.91 -18.54
N HIS A 137 -3.19 -19.03 -17.40
CA HIS A 137 -4.16 -20.09 -17.17
C HIS A 137 -5.32 -19.62 -16.28
N ASN A 138 -6.36 -20.44 -16.22
CA ASN A 138 -7.35 -20.42 -15.14
C ASN A 138 -7.21 -21.71 -14.28
N GLY A 139 -8.15 -21.95 -13.37
CA GLY A 139 -8.14 -23.11 -12.46
C GLY A 139 -8.21 -24.51 -13.08
N PHE A 140 -8.55 -25.50 -12.25
CA PHE A 140 -8.48 -26.92 -12.60
C PHE A 140 -9.73 -27.44 -13.32
N THR A 141 -10.89 -26.81 -13.12
CA THR A 141 -12.15 -27.28 -13.70
C THR A 141 -12.17 -27.03 -15.21
N ASP A 142 -12.51 -28.05 -16.01
CA ASP A 142 -12.53 -27.94 -17.47
C ASP A 142 -13.84 -28.41 -18.12
N ARG A 143 -13.91 -28.29 -19.45
CA ARG A 143 -15.10 -28.59 -20.27
C ARG A 143 -15.61 -30.03 -20.20
N SER A 144 -14.87 -30.96 -19.58
CA SER A 144 -15.35 -32.33 -19.33
C SER A 144 -16.46 -32.38 -18.27
N ASN A 145 -16.56 -31.34 -17.43
CA ASN A 145 -17.64 -31.15 -16.48
C ASN A 145 -18.79 -30.34 -17.12
N SER A 146 -19.91 -31.02 -17.42
CA SER A 146 -21.08 -30.36 -18.01
C SER A 146 -21.76 -29.34 -17.10
N ASP A 147 -21.71 -29.52 -15.77
CA ASP A 147 -22.34 -28.58 -14.83
C ASP A 147 -21.56 -27.25 -14.78
N PHE A 148 -20.23 -27.32 -14.88
CA PHE A 148 -19.37 -26.13 -15.01
C PHE A 148 -19.58 -25.39 -16.34
N VAL A 149 -19.75 -26.12 -17.45
CA VAL A 149 -20.09 -25.49 -18.74
C VAL A 149 -21.49 -24.87 -18.68
N ASN A 150 -22.47 -25.53 -18.06
CA ASN A 150 -23.82 -25.00 -17.87
C ASN A 150 -23.87 -23.78 -16.93
N SER A 151 -22.89 -23.62 -16.03
CA SER A 151 -22.76 -22.44 -15.17
C SER A 151 -22.03 -21.27 -15.83
N GLY A 152 -21.67 -21.38 -17.11
CA GLY A 152 -20.97 -20.34 -17.86
C GLY A 152 -19.45 -20.43 -17.77
N GLY A 153 -18.90 -21.34 -16.97
CA GLY A 153 -17.47 -21.59 -16.85
C GLY A 153 -16.70 -20.53 -16.05
N TYR A 154 -15.59 -20.07 -16.64
CA TYR A 154 -14.75 -19.00 -16.10
C TYR A 154 -15.27 -17.62 -16.55
N PRO A 155 -15.53 -16.69 -15.61
CA PRO A 155 -15.89 -15.31 -15.93
C PRO A 155 -14.88 -14.66 -16.89
N GLY A 156 -15.41 -14.11 -17.98
CA GLY A 156 -14.61 -13.47 -19.02
C GLY A 156 -14.01 -14.38 -20.09
N PHE A 157 -14.27 -15.69 -20.05
CA PHE A 157 -13.79 -16.64 -21.06
C PHE A 157 -14.92 -17.45 -21.72
N TYR A 158 -14.68 -17.88 -22.96
CA TYR A 158 -15.57 -18.71 -23.77
C TYR A 158 -15.15 -20.19 -23.71
N LEU A 159 -16.12 -21.10 -23.52
CA LEU A 159 -15.93 -22.57 -23.44
C LEU A 159 -16.69 -23.33 -24.56
N GLY A 160 -16.89 -22.70 -25.71
CA GLY A 160 -17.76 -23.22 -26.78
C GLY A 160 -17.31 -24.53 -27.44
N GLU A 161 -18.16 -25.08 -28.30
CA GLU A 161 -17.77 -26.17 -29.21
C GLU A 161 -17.16 -25.58 -30.50
N GLY A 162 -15.90 -25.92 -30.77
CA GLY A 162 -15.13 -25.34 -31.87
C GLY A 162 -13.74 -25.98 -31.99
N SER A 163 -12.86 -25.35 -32.77
CA SER A 163 -11.42 -25.64 -32.73
C SER A 163 -10.80 -24.98 -31.49
N TYR A 164 -9.97 -25.72 -30.75
CA TYR A 164 -9.21 -25.21 -29.58
C TYR A 164 -10.09 -24.69 -28.44
N ASP A 165 -10.98 -25.56 -27.94
CA ASP A 165 -11.72 -25.51 -26.66
C ASP A 165 -12.37 -24.19 -26.17
N GLY A 166 -12.48 -23.17 -27.04
CA GLY A 166 -13.02 -21.85 -26.72
C GLY A 166 -11.93 -20.80 -26.80
N ASP A 167 -11.46 -20.31 -25.65
CA ASP A 167 -10.27 -19.46 -25.50
C ASP A 167 -9.06 -20.22 -24.89
N PHE A 168 -9.01 -21.56 -25.02
CA PHE A 168 -8.07 -22.42 -24.27
C PHE A 168 -7.41 -23.49 -25.15
N HIS A 169 -6.13 -23.78 -24.89
CA HIS A 169 -5.44 -24.90 -25.53
C HIS A 169 -6.03 -26.27 -25.11
N GLY A 170 -5.97 -27.25 -26.02
CA GLY A 170 -6.60 -28.54 -25.81
C GLY A 170 -5.97 -29.35 -24.66
N PRO A 171 -6.73 -30.20 -23.93
CA PRO A 171 -6.27 -30.98 -22.78
C PRO A 171 -5.14 -32.01 -23.04
N TYR A 172 -4.67 -32.12 -24.29
CA TYR A 172 -3.61 -33.04 -24.72
C TYR A 172 -2.46 -32.31 -25.43
N GLU A 173 -2.45 -30.98 -25.43
CA GLU A 173 -1.33 -30.16 -25.87
C GLU A 173 -0.24 -30.09 -24.77
N GLY A 174 0.94 -29.56 -25.11
CA GLY A 174 2.09 -29.63 -24.22
C GLY A 174 3.39 -29.07 -24.80
N GLY A 175 4.39 -28.92 -23.93
CA GLY A 175 5.51 -28.01 -24.12
C GLY A 175 5.33 -26.76 -23.27
N ASP A 176 6.21 -25.76 -23.39
CA ASP A 176 6.10 -24.52 -22.62
C ASP A 176 4.81 -23.74 -22.97
N LEU A 177 4.52 -23.51 -24.26
CA LEU A 177 3.54 -22.51 -24.73
C LEU A 177 2.09 -23.00 -24.94
N ASN A 178 1.83 -24.29 -24.78
CA ASN A 178 0.53 -24.92 -25.08
C ASN A 178 0.14 -25.95 -24.00
N GLY A 179 0.81 -25.92 -22.84
CA GLY A 179 0.83 -27.02 -21.90
C GLY A 179 0.30 -26.60 -20.54
N ARG A 180 -0.79 -27.25 -20.10
CA ARG A 180 -1.41 -27.05 -18.78
C ARG A 180 -0.42 -27.17 -17.61
N VAL A 181 0.16 -26.04 -17.21
CA VAL A 181 1.08 -25.91 -16.07
C VAL A 181 0.38 -26.43 -14.82
N SER A 182 0.98 -27.40 -14.12
CA SER A 182 0.39 -28.04 -12.93
C SER A 182 -1.03 -28.60 -13.09
N GLY A 183 -1.52 -28.78 -14.33
CA GLY A 183 -2.90 -29.18 -14.64
C GLY A 183 -3.92 -28.04 -14.75
N LEU A 184 -3.50 -26.80 -14.56
CA LEU A 184 -4.30 -25.57 -14.71
C LEU A 184 -4.66 -25.32 -16.18
N ILE A 185 -5.85 -24.78 -16.46
CA ILE A 185 -6.36 -24.72 -17.83
C ILE A 185 -5.74 -23.57 -18.64
N ASP A 186 -4.97 -23.94 -19.66
CA ASP A 186 -4.05 -23.10 -20.42
C ASP A 186 -4.78 -22.21 -21.44
N ILE A 187 -4.56 -20.89 -21.40
CA ILE A 187 -5.23 -19.90 -22.25
C ILE A 187 -4.52 -19.82 -23.62
N ASP A 188 -5.29 -19.89 -24.70
CA ASP A 188 -4.79 -19.63 -26.05
C ASP A 188 -4.97 -18.14 -26.36
N HIS A 189 -3.91 -17.35 -26.12
CA HIS A 189 -3.91 -15.90 -26.35
C HIS A 189 -4.18 -15.52 -27.81
N SER A 190 -4.02 -16.44 -28.76
CA SER A 190 -4.25 -16.20 -30.19
C SER A 190 -5.75 -16.26 -30.58
N GLN A 191 -6.62 -16.78 -29.70
CA GLN A 191 -8.06 -16.88 -29.99
C GLN A 191 -8.74 -15.51 -30.03
N ASN A 192 -9.53 -15.29 -31.07
CA ASN A 192 -10.17 -14.02 -31.36
C ASN A 192 -11.71 -14.08 -31.26
N ASN A 193 -12.21 -14.72 -30.21
CA ASN A 193 -13.64 -14.76 -29.89
C ASN A 193 -14.08 -13.41 -29.30
N MET A 194 -14.77 -12.59 -30.09
CA MET A 194 -15.16 -11.23 -29.69
C MET A 194 -16.48 -11.21 -28.93
N TYR A 195 -16.44 -10.73 -27.68
CA TYR A 195 -17.60 -10.59 -26.78
C TYR A 195 -17.41 -9.43 -25.80
N VAL A 196 -18.49 -8.92 -25.21
CA VAL A 196 -18.42 -8.19 -23.94
C VAL A 196 -18.17 -9.21 -22.82
N ARG A 197 -16.98 -9.13 -22.21
CA ARG A 197 -16.43 -10.18 -21.32
C ARG A 197 -16.67 -9.97 -19.82
N ASN A 198 -17.04 -8.77 -19.36
CA ASN A 198 -17.81 -8.58 -18.13
C ASN A 198 -19.26 -8.24 -18.52
N PRO A 199 -20.19 -9.21 -18.60
CA PRO A 199 -21.47 -9.01 -19.29
C PRO A 199 -22.35 -7.87 -18.76
N VAL A 200 -22.88 -7.06 -19.67
CA VAL A 200 -23.79 -5.93 -19.37
C VAL A 200 -25.09 -6.06 -20.19
N PRO A 201 -26.29 -5.78 -19.63
CA PRO A 201 -27.56 -5.98 -20.34
C PRO A 201 -27.63 -5.25 -21.69
N GLY A 202 -28.06 -5.96 -22.73
CA GLY A 202 -28.28 -5.42 -24.08
C GLY A 202 -27.10 -5.53 -25.07
N TYR A 203 -25.93 -5.99 -24.63
CA TYR A 203 -24.72 -6.13 -25.47
C TYR A 203 -24.49 -7.57 -25.98
N ASN A 204 -23.50 -7.73 -26.88
CA ASN A 204 -23.00 -9.04 -27.36
C ASN A 204 -22.15 -9.73 -26.28
N ASN A 205 -22.79 -10.16 -25.20
CA ASN A 205 -22.14 -10.78 -24.04
C ASN A 205 -21.66 -12.21 -24.32
N LEU A 206 -20.72 -12.68 -23.50
CA LEU A 206 -20.48 -14.12 -23.34
C LEU A 206 -21.76 -14.88 -22.96
N PRO A 207 -21.87 -16.19 -23.29
CA PRO A 207 -22.99 -17.02 -22.86
C PRO A 207 -23.11 -17.06 -21.33
N ALA A 208 -24.22 -16.56 -20.81
CA ALA A 208 -24.50 -16.56 -19.37
C ALA A 208 -24.76 -17.96 -18.82
N GLY A 209 -24.32 -18.20 -17.58
CA GLY A 209 -24.66 -19.41 -16.83
C GLY A 209 -26.16 -19.59 -16.63
N THR A 210 -26.60 -20.85 -16.61
CA THR A 210 -28.00 -21.26 -16.47
C THR A 210 -28.27 -22.18 -15.26
N GLN A 211 -27.21 -22.59 -14.57
CA GLN A 211 -27.21 -23.50 -13.43
C GLN A 211 -26.05 -23.11 -12.50
N ASP A 212 -26.24 -23.17 -11.18
CA ASP A 212 -25.14 -22.98 -10.23
C ASP A 212 -24.19 -24.21 -10.21
N TYR A 213 -22.88 -23.95 -10.11
CA TYR A 213 -21.86 -24.96 -9.85
C TYR A 213 -21.08 -24.65 -8.56
N TRP A 214 -21.73 -24.88 -7.40
CA TRP A 214 -21.16 -24.68 -6.05
C TRP A 214 -20.82 -23.22 -5.74
N GLY A 215 -21.76 -22.31 -6.01
CA GLY A 215 -21.58 -20.86 -5.86
C GLY A 215 -20.96 -20.17 -7.08
N LYS A 216 -20.66 -20.93 -8.15
CA LYS A 216 -20.12 -20.43 -9.41
C LYS A 216 -21.23 -20.33 -10.44
N LEU A 217 -21.62 -19.11 -10.78
CA LEU A 217 -22.56 -18.78 -11.85
C LEU A 217 -21.99 -17.61 -12.66
N ALA A 218 -21.26 -17.92 -13.72
CA ALA A 218 -20.48 -16.97 -14.50
C ALA A 218 -21.30 -16.27 -15.59
N ASN A 219 -20.75 -15.16 -16.09
CA ASN A 219 -21.21 -14.45 -17.29
C ASN A 219 -22.68 -13.96 -17.24
N VAL A 220 -23.27 -13.86 -16.05
CA VAL A 220 -24.60 -13.23 -15.86
C VAL A 220 -24.47 -11.72 -16.04
N ALA A 221 -25.36 -11.14 -16.85
CA ALA A 221 -25.29 -9.72 -17.19
C ALA A 221 -25.87 -8.81 -16.10
N THR A 222 -25.08 -7.85 -15.62
CA THR A 222 -25.45 -6.83 -14.63
C THR A 222 -25.02 -5.44 -15.11
N GLU A 223 -25.69 -4.37 -14.68
CA GLU A 223 -25.22 -3.00 -14.98
C GLU A 223 -23.97 -2.63 -14.15
N GLU A 224 -23.76 -3.30 -13.01
CA GLU A 224 -22.59 -3.12 -12.13
C GLU A 224 -21.27 -3.45 -12.85
N ASN A 225 -21.27 -4.42 -13.77
CA ASN A 225 -20.11 -4.80 -14.58
C ASN A 225 -19.52 -3.66 -15.43
N ARG A 226 -20.24 -2.53 -15.60
CA ARG A 226 -19.71 -1.31 -16.23
C ARG A 226 -18.49 -0.74 -15.50
N ARG A 227 -18.34 -0.98 -14.20
CA ARG A 227 -17.19 -0.53 -13.39
C ARG A 227 -15.84 -1.06 -13.87
N PHE A 228 -15.85 -2.10 -14.70
CA PHE A 228 -14.67 -2.73 -15.27
C PHE A 228 -14.33 -2.20 -16.68
N TYR A 229 -15.08 -1.20 -17.18
CA TYR A 229 -14.88 -0.57 -18.48
C TYR A 229 -14.58 0.94 -18.34
N GLY A 230 -13.77 1.47 -19.24
CA GLY A 230 -13.53 2.92 -19.33
C GLY A 230 -14.77 3.66 -19.83
N ASP A 231 -14.89 4.94 -19.48
CA ASP A 231 -16.03 5.80 -19.82
C ASP A 231 -15.65 6.72 -21.00
N THR A 232 -16.34 6.62 -22.13
CA THR A 232 -15.97 7.39 -23.34
C THR A 232 -16.32 8.87 -23.27
N SER A 233 -16.96 9.32 -22.18
CA SER A 233 -17.19 10.73 -21.86
C SER A 233 -16.07 11.38 -21.03
N LEU A 234 -15.16 10.57 -20.46
CA LEU A 234 -13.99 11.02 -19.71
C LEU A 234 -12.77 11.27 -20.62
N GLY A 235 -11.58 11.36 -20.01
CA GLY A 235 -10.32 11.47 -20.72
C GLY A 235 -9.95 10.19 -21.47
N SER A 236 -9.04 10.32 -22.43
CA SER A 236 -8.47 9.19 -23.14
C SER A 236 -6.99 9.40 -23.47
N LYS A 237 -6.25 8.29 -23.48
CA LYS A 237 -4.83 8.22 -23.80
C LYS A 237 -4.65 7.36 -25.05
N THR A 238 -4.00 7.92 -26.07
CA THR A 238 -3.74 7.26 -27.36
C THR A 238 -2.25 7.23 -27.64
N TYR A 239 -1.69 6.05 -27.89
CA TYR A 239 -0.26 5.86 -28.14
C TYR A 239 0.02 4.69 -29.10
N TYR A 240 1.16 4.74 -29.77
CA TYR A 240 1.64 3.72 -30.71
C TYR A 240 2.64 2.78 -30.05
N GLU A 241 2.41 1.47 -30.11
CA GLU A 241 3.34 0.44 -29.64
C GLU A 241 4.16 -0.10 -30.83
N PRO A 242 5.47 0.19 -30.92
CA PRO A 242 6.30 -0.18 -32.07
C PRO A 242 6.50 -1.68 -32.27
N ARG A 243 6.38 -2.51 -31.23
CA ARG A 243 6.59 -3.96 -31.30
C ARG A 243 5.37 -4.72 -31.81
N THR A 244 4.17 -4.37 -31.34
CA THR A 244 2.90 -4.90 -31.89
C THR A 244 2.53 -4.24 -33.22
N GLY A 245 3.06 -3.04 -33.48
CA GLY A 245 2.76 -2.23 -34.66
C GLY A 245 1.37 -1.56 -34.63
N GLN A 246 0.74 -1.50 -33.45
CA GLN A 246 -0.63 -1.02 -33.27
C GLN A 246 -0.71 0.33 -32.57
N THR A 247 -1.84 1.01 -32.70
CA THR A 247 -2.18 2.20 -31.91
C THR A 247 -3.31 1.84 -30.97
N PHE A 248 -3.07 1.98 -29.67
CA PHE A 248 -4.08 1.74 -28.64
C PHE A 248 -4.76 3.04 -28.25
N THR A 249 -5.97 2.95 -27.71
CA THR A 249 -6.67 4.08 -27.10
C THR A 249 -7.45 3.55 -25.91
N TYR A 250 -7.11 4.05 -24.73
CA TYR A 250 -7.77 3.71 -23.49
C TYR A 250 -8.49 4.94 -22.95
N TYR A 251 -9.70 4.73 -22.44
CA TYR A 251 -10.46 5.75 -21.72
C TYR A 251 -10.22 5.58 -20.23
N ASP A 252 -10.30 6.67 -19.48
CA ASP A 252 -10.20 6.62 -18.03
C ASP A 252 -11.43 5.90 -17.43
N PHE A 253 -11.23 5.18 -16.33
CA PHE A 253 -12.34 4.58 -15.57
C PHE A 253 -13.07 5.66 -14.76
N ASN A 254 -14.37 5.49 -14.52
CA ASN A 254 -15.18 6.46 -13.80
C ASN A 254 -15.38 6.04 -12.34
N SER A 255 -14.42 6.34 -11.48
CA SER A 255 -14.48 6.04 -10.04
C SER A 255 -15.54 6.88 -9.28
N ASN A 256 -16.10 7.93 -9.90
CA ASN A 256 -17.16 8.77 -9.32
C ASN A 256 -18.57 8.26 -9.65
N ASP A 257 -18.77 7.72 -10.85
CA ASP A 257 -19.94 6.96 -11.25
C ASP A 257 -19.50 5.66 -11.95
N PRO A 258 -19.24 4.58 -11.19
CA PRO A 258 -18.83 3.30 -11.76
C PRO A 258 -19.88 2.66 -12.68
N THR A 259 -21.09 3.21 -12.76
CA THR A 259 -22.14 2.75 -13.69
C THR A 259 -22.11 3.46 -15.04
N ALA A 260 -21.20 4.41 -15.25
CA ALA A 260 -21.06 5.15 -16.51
C ALA A 260 -20.18 4.46 -17.57
N GLY A 261 -19.41 3.42 -17.21
CA GLY A 261 -18.48 2.73 -18.12
C GLY A 261 -19.14 2.13 -19.37
N ASP A 262 -18.41 2.17 -20.50
CA ASP A 262 -18.86 1.75 -21.83
C ASP A 262 -18.35 0.33 -22.19
N PRO A 263 -19.22 -0.69 -22.24
CA PRO A 263 -18.81 -2.06 -22.56
C PRO A 263 -18.35 -2.20 -24.02
N VAL A 264 -17.17 -2.79 -24.19
CA VAL A 264 -16.56 -3.06 -25.50
C VAL A 264 -16.50 -4.56 -25.80
N GLU A 265 -16.62 -4.94 -27.07
CA GLU A 265 -16.34 -6.30 -27.51
C GLU A 265 -14.83 -6.52 -27.65
N GLU A 266 -14.32 -7.56 -26.99
CA GLU A 266 -12.89 -7.87 -26.89
C GLU A 266 -12.62 -9.39 -26.94
N ASN A 267 -11.38 -9.77 -27.22
CA ASN A 267 -10.91 -11.17 -27.12
C ASN A 267 -10.31 -11.45 -25.72
N ALA A 268 -9.84 -12.68 -25.48
CA ALA A 268 -9.32 -13.07 -24.16
C ALA A 268 -8.13 -12.22 -23.72
N LEU A 269 -7.21 -11.89 -24.64
CA LEU A 269 -6.09 -11.00 -24.35
C LEU A 269 -6.55 -9.56 -24.04
N GLY A 270 -7.54 -9.03 -24.77
CA GLY A 270 -8.12 -7.71 -24.47
C GLY A 270 -8.71 -7.62 -23.05
N TYR A 271 -9.41 -8.67 -22.62
CA TYR A 271 -9.91 -8.81 -21.24
C TYR A 271 -8.78 -8.84 -20.21
N LEU A 272 -7.70 -9.59 -20.46
CA LEU A 272 -6.51 -9.62 -19.59
C LEU A 272 -5.82 -8.23 -19.52
N MET A 273 -5.61 -7.58 -20.66
CA MET A 273 -5.06 -6.21 -20.75
C MET A 273 -5.92 -5.21 -19.95
N ARG A 274 -7.24 -5.27 -20.10
CA ARG A 274 -8.18 -4.40 -19.37
C ARG A 274 -8.17 -4.68 -17.87
N ASN A 275 -8.00 -5.94 -17.45
CA ASN A 275 -7.85 -6.31 -16.04
C ASN A 275 -6.57 -5.73 -15.42
N ALA A 276 -5.40 -5.88 -16.06
CA ALA A 276 -4.17 -5.27 -15.57
C ALA A 276 -4.27 -3.73 -15.51
N ARG A 277 -4.89 -3.09 -16.52
CA ARG A 277 -5.10 -1.64 -16.51
C ARG A 277 -6.06 -1.20 -15.40
N TRP A 278 -7.14 -1.94 -15.15
CA TRP A 278 -8.08 -1.68 -14.05
C TRP A 278 -7.43 -1.85 -12.67
N LEU A 279 -6.58 -2.87 -12.48
CA LEU A 279 -5.82 -3.08 -11.25
C LEU A 279 -4.89 -1.88 -10.96
N VAL A 280 -4.22 -1.34 -11.97
CA VAL A 280 -3.42 -0.11 -11.81
C VAL A 280 -4.31 1.11 -11.53
N SER A 281 -5.33 1.37 -12.35
CA SER A 281 -6.08 2.62 -12.30
C SER A 281 -7.09 2.72 -11.15
N GLU A 282 -7.80 1.65 -10.83
CA GLU A 282 -8.91 1.64 -9.87
C GLU A 282 -8.57 0.96 -8.54
N VAL A 283 -7.52 0.13 -8.48
CA VAL A 283 -7.09 -0.57 -7.25
C VAL A 283 -5.81 0.00 -6.63
N GLY A 284 -5.02 0.78 -7.39
CA GLY A 284 -3.80 1.41 -6.89
C GLY A 284 -2.57 0.50 -6.94
N VAL A 285 -2.52 -0.43 -7.91
CA VAL A 285 -1.34 -1.26 -8.17
C VAL A 285 -0.27 -0.47 -8.93
N ASP A 286 0.97 -0.52 -8.45
CA ASP A 286 2.14 0.15 -9.03
C ASP A 286 3.05 -0.78 -9.85
N GLY A 287 2.87 -2.09 -9.70
CA GLY A 287 3.67 -3.08 -10.44
C GLY A 287 3.15 -4.51 -10.40
N PHE A 288 3.80 -5.37 -11.17
CA PHE A 288 3.36 -6.76 -11.35
C PHE A 288 4.53 -7.76 -11.34
N ARG A 289 4.39 -8.87 -10.60
CA ARG A 289 5.08 -10.12 -10.92
C ARG A 289 4.19 -10.89 -11.89
N LEU A 290 4.67 -11.23 -13.08
CA LEU A 290 3.89 -12.02 -14.03
C LEU A 290 4.15 -13.51 -13.79
N ASP A 291 3.11 -14.23 -13.41
CA ASP A 291 3.15 -15.67 -13.13
C ASP A 291 3.33 -16.51 -14.39
N ALA A 292 4.12 -17.59 -14.29
CA ALA A 292 4.32 -18.57 -15.35
C ALA A 292 4.70 -17.97 -16.71
N ALA A 293 5.34 -16.79 -16.74
CA ALA A 293 5.57 -16.01 -17.96
C ALA A 293 6.42 -16.74 -19.01
N LYS A 294 7.21 -17.75 -18.60
CA LYS A 294 7.87 -18.75 -19.48
C LYS A 294 6.92 -19.42 -20.48
N HIS A 295 5.63 -19.51 -20.14
CA HIS A 295 4.59 -20.22 -20.85
C HIS A 295 3.74 -19.29 -21.75
N PHE A 296 3.87 -17.96 -21.61
CA PHE A 296 3.29 -17.02 -22.56
C PHE A 296 4.04 -17.05 -23.90
N GLU A 297 3.35 -16.87 -25.02
CA GLU A 297 4.06 -16.53 -26.25
C GLU A 297 4.67 -15.12 -26.13
N GLY A 298 5.95 -14.95 -26.43
CA GLY A 298 6.68 -13.70 -26.13
C GLY A 298 6.12 -12.40 -26.75
N TRP A 299 5.20 -12.48 -27.72
CA TRP A 299 4.48 -11.32 -28.27
C TRP A 299 3.38 -10.81 -27.32
N VAL A 300 2.85 -11.64 -26.42
CA VAL A 300 1.86 -11.26 -25.39
C VAL A 300 2.44 -10.21 -24.44
N MET A 301 3.73 -10.31 -24.12
CA MET A 301 4.45 -9.33 -23.28
C MET A 301 4.40 -7.91 -23.87
N ASP A 302 4.43 -7.77 -25.19
CA ASP A 302 4.37 -6.45 -25.84
C ASP A 302 2.93 -5.86 -25.84
N TYR A 303 1.90 -6.69 -25.64
CA TYR A 303 0.53 -6.22 -25.34
C TYR A 303 0.34 -5.91 -23.85
N PHE A 304 0.99 -6.66 -22.94
CA PHE A 304 1.06 -6.31 -21.53
C PHE A 304 1.67 -4.91 -21.33
N ASP A 305 2.82 -4.65 -21.94
CA ASP A 305 3.47 -3.32 -21.93
C ASP A 305 2.49 -2.22 -22.36
N ALA A 306 1.79 -2.43 -23.48
CA ALA A 306 0.81 -1.48 -24.02
C ALA A 306 -0.44 -1.29 -23.13
N ALA A 307 -0.78 -2.25 -22.28
CA ALA A 307 -1.90 -2.15 -21.34
C ALA A 307 -1.57 -1.30 -20.11
N VAL A 308 -0.37 -1.49 -19.54
CA VAL A 308 0.08 -0.83 -18.30
C VAL A 308 0.78 0.53 -18.55
N PHE A 309 1.23 0.80 -19.77
CA PHE A 309 1.81 2.09 -20.15
C PHE A 309 0.83 3.24 -19.86
N ASP A 310 1.29 4.24 -19.09
CA ASP A 310 0.48 5.39 -18.65
C ASP A 310 -0.88 4.97 -18.05
N ALA A 311 -0.93 3.84 -17.32
CA ALA A 311 -2.13 3.37 -16.62
C ALA A 311 -2.31 4.02 -15.24
N ASN A 312 -1.22 4.39 -14.56
CA ASN A 312 -1.26 4.97 -13.22
C ASN A 312 -1.85 6.40 -13.26
N PRO A 313 -2.98 6.66 -12.57
CA PRO A 313 -3.56 8.00 -12.47
C PRO A 313 -2.74 8.92 -11.56
N ARG A 314 -2.02 8.34 -10.58
CA ARG A 314 -1.11 9.08 -9.69
C ARG A 314 0.00 9.76 -10.48
N LYS A 315 0.58 10.79 -9.88
CA LYS A 315 1.72 11.53 -10.40
C LYS A 315 2.80 11.59 -9.33
N LEU A 316 4.05 11.58 -9.77
CA LEU A 316 5.19 11.91 -8.92
C LEU A 316 5.10 13.40 -8.54
N LEU A 317 5.86 13.81 -7.52
CA LEU A 317 5.74 15.14 -6.92
C LEU A 317 6.17 16.28 -7.86
N ASP A 318 6.89 15.97 -8.95
CA ASP A 318 7.21 16.90 -10.05
C ASP A 318 6.09 17.02 -11.11
N GLY A 319 5.02 16.23 -10.98
CA GLY A 319 3.90 16.14 -11.91
C GLY A 319 4.05 15.10 -13.03
N SER A 320 5.15 14.33 -13.06
CA SER A 320 5.36 13.26 -14.05
C SER A 320 4.54 11.99 -13.74
N THR A 321 4.35 11.11 -14.73
CA THR A 321 3.68 9.81 -14.52
C THR A 321 4.63 8.81 -13.88
N GLN A 322 4.19 8.17 -12.80
CA GLN A 322 4.83 6.96 -12.28
C GLN A 322 4.58 5.79 -13.24
N ASP A 323 5.62 5.33 -13.93
CA ASP A 323 5.53 4.18 -14.83
C ASP A 323 5.53 2.87 -14.07
N VAL A 324 4.59 2.00 -14.41
CA VAL A 324 4.40 0.67 -13.81
C VAL A 324 5.65 -0.17 -14.00
N PHE A 325 6.25 -0.66 -12.91
CA PHE A 325 7.37 -1.61 -12.99
C PHE A 325 6.85 -3.05 -13.00
N SER A 326 7.50 -3.97 -13.71
CA SER A 326 7.07 -5.37 -13.75
C SER A 326 8.20 -6.35 -13.92
N TYR A 327 8.01 -7.60 -13.51
CA TYR A 327 9.01 -8.66 -13.70
C TYR A 327 8.39 -10.03 -13.93
N SER A 328 8.88 -10.72 -14.96
CA SER A 328 8.41 -12.03 -15.37
C SER A 328 9.03 -13.16 -14.54
N GLU A 329 8.21 -14.10 -14.10
CA GLU A 329 8.69 -15.39 -13.60
C GLU A 329 8.90 -16.35 -14.78
N VAL A 330 10.18 -16.56 -15.10
CA VAL A 330 10.60 -17.41 -16.21
C VAL A 330 11.49 -18.50 -15.62
N PHE A 331 10.90 -19.59 -15.15
CA PHE A 331 11.63 -20.71 -14.51
C PHE A 331 12.56 -21.43 -15.50
N ASP A 332 13.74 -20.85 -15.73
CA ASP A 332 14.72 -21.32 -16.70
C ASP A 332 16.13 -20.83 -16.36
N GLY A 333 17.14 -21.58 -16.79
CA GLY A 333 18.55 -21.20 -16.62
C GLY A 333 19.14 -20.50 -17.84
N ASP A 334 18.49 -20.59 -19.01
CA ASP A 334 19.02 -20.01 -20.25
C ASP A 334 18.93 -18.49 -20.25
N MET A 335 20.10 -17.86 -20.19
CA MET A 335 20.25 -16.42 -20.13
C MET A 335 19.65 -15.67 -21.33
N ASN A 336 19.66 -16.26 -22.53
CA ASN A 336 19.06 -15.66 -23.72
C ASN A 336 17.53 -15.67 -23.63
N LYS A 337 16.96 -16.67 -22.94
CA LYS A 337 15.53 -16.76 -22.65
C LYS A 337 15.15 -15.76 -21.57
N LEU A 338 15.90 -15.62 -20.48
CA LEU A 338 15.62 -14.63 -19.43
C LEU A 338 15.68 -13.19 -19.98
N LEU A 339 16.76 -12.83 -20.68
CA LEU A 339 16.96 -11.48 -21.21
C LEU A 339 15.93 -11.08 -22.28
N SER A 340 15.24 -12.01 -22.95
CA SER A 340 14.19 -11.66 -23.90
C SER A 340 12.88 -11.15 -23.26
N TYR A 341 12.71 -11.34 -21.95
CA TYR A 341 11.60 -10.76 -21.18
C TYR A 341 11.91 -9.35 -20.65
N VAL A 342 13.18 -8.89 -20.72
CA VAL A 342 13.56 -7.54 -20.33
C VAL A 342 13.15 -6.52 -21.41
N ARG A 343 12.55 -5.41 -20.97
CA ARG A 343 12.25 -4.24 -21.80
C ARG A 343 12.23 -2.99 -20.93
N LYS A 344 13.20 -2.10 -21.14
CA LYS A 344 13.33 -0.82 -20.44
C LYS A 344 13.51 0.29 -21.48
N ASP A 345 12.45 0.57 -22.24
CA ASP A 345 12.47 1.43 -23.44
C ASP A 345 11.42 2.56 -23.45
N ILE A 346 10.81 2.87 -22.30
CA ILE A 346 9.98 4.07 -22.11
C ILE A 346 10.81 5.34 -22.31
N ASN A 347 10.29 6.27 -23.11
CA ASN A 347 10.83 7.62 -23.24
C ASN A 347 9.97 8.63 -22.45
N PRO A 348 10.44 9.17 -21.30
CA PRO A 348 9.66 10.15 -20.52
C PRO A 348 9.40 11.46 -21.29
N ASN A 349 10.18 11.75 -22.34
CA ASN A 349 10.02 12.95 -23.17
C ASN A 349 9.03 12.76 -24.35
N ASP A 350 8.56 11.54 -24.62
CA ASP A 350 7.59 11.26 -25.69
C ASP A 350 6.62 10.14 -25.29
N ARG A 351 5.52 10.52 -24.64
CA ARG A 351 4.43 9.61 -24.25
C ARG A 351 3.51 9.20 -25.41
N SER A 352 3.77 9.64 -26.66
CA SER A 352 2.97 9.22 -27.81
C SER A 352 3.37 7.84 -28.36
N VAL A 353 4.52 7.32 -27.92
CA VAL A 353 5.03 5.98 -28.23
C VAL A 353 5.10 5.17 -26.93
N ALA A 354 4.54 3.97 -26.93
CA ALA A 354 4.60 3.07 -25.79
C ALA A 354 5.99 2.43 -25.66
N GLY A 355 6.38 2.20 -24.41
CA GLY A 355 7.57 1.46 -24.02
C GLY A 355 7.26 0.54 -22.85
N GLY A 356 8.12 -0.45 -22.60
CA GLY A 356 8.04 -1.29 -21.40
C GLY A 356 8.99 -0.82 -20.31
N ASN A 357 8.61 -1.12 -19.06
CA ASN A 357 9.43 -1.02 -17.86
C ASN A 357 9.39 -2.37 -17.12
N ARG A 358 9.90 -3.41 -17.79
CA ARG A 358 9.86 -4.80 -17.32
C ARG A 358 11.21 -5.50 -17.33
N ASP A 359 11.33 -6.47 -16.44
CA ASP A 359 12.51 -7.27 -16.17
C ASP A 359 12.13 -8.77 -16.02
N ALA A 360 13.04 -9.63 -15.56
CA ALA A 360 12.70 -10.98 -15.12
C ALA A 360 13.37 -11.35 -13.79
N LEU A 361 12.80 -12.34 -13.09
CA LEU A 361 13.46 -12.96 -11.94
C LEU A 361 14.76 -13.64 -12.40
N ASP A 362 15.88 -13.34 -11.75
CA ASP A 362 17.20 -13.84 -12.13
C ASP A 362 17.41 -15.30 -11.67
N PHE A 363 16.69 -16.22 -12.33
CA PHE A 363 16.77 -17.65 -12.06
C PHE A 363 18.17 -18.22 -12.32
N SER A 364 18.93 -17.65 -13.25
CA SER A 364 20.30 -18.09 -13.52
C SER A 364 21.21 -17.82 -12.32
N LEU A 365 21.15 -16.61 -11.73
CA LEU A 365 21.85 -16.32 -10.48
C LEU A 365 21.29 -17.13 -9.29
N PHE A 366 19.98 -17.31 -9.19
CA PHE A 366 19.36 -18.12 -8.13
C PHE A 366 19.89 -19.56 -8.14
N PHE A 367 19.88 -20.24 -9.30
CA PHE A 367 20.42 -21.60 -9.42
C PHE A 367 21.95 -21.63 -9.15
N ALA A 368 22.68 -20.61 -9.60
CA ALA A 368 24.10 -20.47 -9.34
C ALA A 368 24.41 -20.34 -7.83
N MET A 369 23.70 -19.48 -7.10
CA MET A 369 23.81 -19.34 -5.65
C MET A 369 23.41 -20.63 -4.93
N LYS A 370 22.23 -21.19 -5.25
CA LYS A 370 21.72 -22.43 -4.65
C LYS A 370 22.68 -23.61 -4.82
N GLY A 371 23.38 -23.71 -5.95
CA GLY A 371 24.38 -24.74 -6.22
C GLY A 371 25.77 -24.50 -5.61
N ASN A 372 26.13 -23.27 -5.23
CA ASN A 372 27.50 -22.90 -4.84
C ASN A 372 27.62 -22.17 -3.49
N LEU A 373 26.52 -22.00 -2.76
CA LEU A 373 26.43 -21.47 -1.39
C LEU A 373 25.70 -22.49 -0.49
N SER A 374 26.13 -23.75 -0.60
CA SER A 374 25.57 -24.91 0.12
C SER A 374 26.21 -25.12 1.49
N ASN A 375 25.65 -26.04 2.27
CA ASN A 375 26.23 -26.53 3.53
C ASN A 375 27.57 -27.29 3.33
N ASN A 376 27.89 -27.72 2.11
CA ASN A 376 29.19 -28.31 1.78
C ASN A 376 30.17 -27.27 1.24
N GLY A 377 30.85 -26.56 2.14
CA GLY A 377 31.89 -25.57 1.82
C GLY A 377 33.08 -26.08 1.00
N TYR A 378 33.21 -27.39 0.76
CA TYR A 378 34.20 -27.93 -0.19
C TYR A 378 33.79 -27.75 -1.65
N ASP A 379 32.50 -27.85 -1.97
CA ASP A 379 31.97 -27.76 -3.34
C ASP A 379 31.67 -26.30 -3.74
N ASN A 380 31.37 -25.45 -2.76
CA ASN A 380 31.09 -24.02 -2.93
C ASN A 380 32.21 -23.26 -3.69
N SER A 381 31.81 -22.32 -4.56
CA SER A 381 32.71 -21.59 -5.46
C SER A 381 32.11 -20.27 -5.98
N PHE A 382 32.67 -19.11 -5.60
CA PHE A 382 32.18 -17.82 -6.10
C PHE A 382 32.45 -17.59 -7.60
N TYR A 383 33.47 -18.24 -8.18
CA TYR A 383 33.69 -18.25 -9.64
C TYR A 383 32.46 -18.74 -10.44
N ASN A 384 31.61 -19.56 -9.81
CA ASN A 384 30.40 -20.11 -10.40
C ASN A 384 29.15 -19.25 -10.10
N VAL A 385 29.29 -18.09 -9.46
CA VAL A 385 28.17 -17.24 -9.00
C VAL A 385 28.23 -15.84 -9.64
N VAL A 386 29.35 -15.12 -9.52
CA VAL A 386 29.43 -13.68 -9.85
C VAL A 386 28.95 -13.39 -11.28
N TYR A 387 29.45 -14.17 -12.25
CA TYR A 387 29.21 -13.99 -13.67
C TYR A 387 27.97 -14.73 -14.19
N GLN A 388 27.04 -15.16 -13.32
CA GLN A 388 25.80 -15.86 -13.69
C GLN A 388 24.53 -14.99 -13.56
N SER A 389 24.68 -13.71 -13.21
CA SER A 389 23.56 -12.76 -13.19
C SER A 389 23.14 -12.30 -14.59
N MET A 390 21.87 -11.92 -14.73
CA MET A 390 21.34 -11.29 -15.95
C MET A 390 22.11 -10.01 -16.29
N ASP A 391 22.27 -9.14 -15.28
CA ASP A 391 23.16 -7.98 -15.21
C ASP A 391 24.50 -8.21 -15.95
N TYR A 392 25.30 -9.19 -15.51
CA TYR A 392 26.60 -9.47 -16.13
C TYR A 392 26.55 -10.02 -17.57
N ASN A 393 25.40 -10.52 -18.00
CA ASN A 393 25.28 -11.17 -19.30
C ASN A 393 24.58 -10.30 -20.37
N ASP A 394 24.10 -9.09 -20.04
CA ASP A 394 23.58 -8.16 -21.05
C ASP A 394 24.66 -7.18 -21.59
N ASP A 395 25.51 -6.60 -20.73
CA ASP A 395 26.58 -5.67 -21.14
C ASP A 395 28.01 -5.98 -20.62
N HIS A 396 28.16 -7.02 -19.78
CA HIS A 396 29.39 -7.41 -19.07
C HIS A 396 29.87 -6.47 -17.93
N MET A 397 28.95 -5.72 -17.34
CA MET A 397 29.11 -5.01 -16.08
C MET A 397 28.21 -5.61 -14.99
N ILE A 398 28.24 -5.07 -13.78
CA ILE A 398 27.25 -5.40 -12.73
C ILE A 398 26.73 -4.04 -12.26
N ASN A 399 25.84 -3.43 -13.04
CA ASN A 399 25.39 -2.04 -12.88
C ASN A 399 23.89 -1.95 -12.56
N GLY A 400 23.14 -3.04 -12.70
CA GLY A 400 21.70 -3.12 -12.48
C GLY A 400 20.84 -2.99 -13.75
N SER A 401 21.46 -3.09 -14.92
CA SER A 401 20.82 -3.09 -16.25
C SER A 401 19.63 -4.05 -16.33
N SER A 402 19.81 -5.28 -15.83
CA SER A 402 18.86 -6.39 -15.92
C SER A 402 18.89 -7.31 -14.68
N GLY A 403 17.77 -7.98 -14.42
CA GLY A 403 17.61 -9.01 -13.40
C GLY A 403 17.03 -8.50 -12.08
N VAL A 404 15.97 -9.16 -11.63
CA VAL A 404 15.44 -9.07 -10.27
C VAL A 404 16.04 -10.21 -9.43
N LYS A 405 16.98 -9.87 -8.56
CA LYS A 405 17.85 -10.83 -7.86
C LYS A 405 17.18 -11.31 -6.57
N PHE A 406 17.07 -12.63 -6.37
CA PHE A 406 16.38 -13.22 -5.23
C PHE A 406 17.12 -14.44 -4.67
N VAL A 407 16.91 -14.75 -3.39
CA VAL A 407 17.61 -15.86 -2.70
C VAL A 407 16.71 -17.08 -2.52
N ALA A 408 15.41 -16.89 -2.34
CA ALA A 408 14.37 -17.90 -2.20
C ALA A 408 13.02 -17.30 -2.66
N SER A 409 12.01 -18.13 -2.94
CA SER A 409 10.65 -17.69 -3.26
C SER A 409 9.61 -18.57 -2.56
N HIS A 410 8.34 -18.25 -2.80
CA HIS A 410 7.21 -19.08 -2.37
C HIS A 410 7.15 -20.50 -2.97
N ASP A 411 7.92 -20.78 -4.03
CA ASP A 411 8.03 -22.09 -4.70
C ASP A 411 9.27 -22.86 -4.22
N GLU A 412 10.37 -22.12 -4.06
CA GLU A 412 11.73 -22.63 -4.12
C GLU A 412 12.55 -22.22 -2.88
N HIS A 413 12.99 -23.21 -2.12
CA HIS A 413 13.98 -23.02 -1.06
C HIS A 413 15.31 -22.51 -1.65
N GLY A 414 15.97 -21.59 -0.95
CA GLY A 414 17.17 -20.92 -1.43
C GLY A 414 18.49 -21.70 -1.25
N ALA A 415 19.58 -20.92 -1.20
CA ALA A 415 20.88 -21.40 -0.75
C ALA A 415 20.91 -21.68 0.77
N ASP A 416 21.72 -22.66 1.20
CA ASP A 416 21.90 -22.97 2.63
C ASP A 416 22.60 -21.82 3.39
N LEU A 417 23.56 -21.14 2.75
CA LEU A 417 24.17 -19.91 3.26
C LEU A 417 23.31 -18.70 2.86
N SER A 418 22.10 -18.67 3.41
CA SER A 418 21.05 -17.71 3.09
C SER A 418 21.48 -16.25 3.33
N ASN A 419 22.15 -15.97 4.44
CA ASN A 419 22.61 -14.62 4.79
C ASN A 419 23.76 -14.18 3.87
N VAL A 420 24.69 -15.07 3.54
CA VAL A 420 25.77 -14.79 2.56
C VAL A 420 25.17 -14.47 1.18
N ALA A 421 24.12 -15.20 0.77
CA ALA A 421 23.38 -14.92 -0.46
C ALA A 421 22.62 -13.58 -0.41
N HIS A 422 21.93 -13.26 0.69
CA HIS A 422 21.23 -11.97 0.85
C HIS A 422 22.23 -10.79 0.90
N ALA A 423 23.38 -10.94 1.56
CA ALA A 423 24.43 -9.92 1.55
C ALA A 423 25.00 -9.67 0.14
N TYR A 424 25.05 -10.70 -0.71
CA TYR A 424 25.40 -10.55 -2.12
C TYR A 424 24.30 -9.83 -2.93
N THR A 425 23.04 -10.29 -2.87
CA THR A 425 21.96 -9.73 -3.69
C THR A 425 21.56 -8.31 -3.26
N LEU A 426 21.49 -8.04 -1.96
CA LEU A 426 21.09 -6.72 -1.44
C LEU A 426 22.17 -5.66 -1.64
N MET A 427 23.46 -6.01 -1.63
CA MET A 427 24.52 -5.01 -1.90
C MET A 427 24.89 -4.87 -3.37
N SER A 428 24.48 -5.79 -4.24
CA SER A 428 24.62 -5.64 -5.68
C SER A 428 23.73 -4.50 -6.23
N PRO A 429 24.16 -3.80 -7.30
CA PRO A 429 23.29 -2.97 -8.12
C PRO A 429 22.06 -3.72 -8.68
N GLY A 430 21.10 -2.97 -9.23
CA GLY A 430 19.85 -3.52 -9.78
C GLY A 430 18.81 -3.90 -8.72
N ASN A 431 17.78 -4.62 -9.15
CA ASN A 431 16.62 -4.98 -8.34
C ASN A 431 16.90 -6.18 -7.42
N ALA A 432 16.30 -6.20 -6.22
CA ALA A 432 16.45 -7.30 -5.27
C ALA A 432 15.13 -7.62 -4.53
N VAL A 433 14.88 -8.91 -4.28
CA VAL A 433 13.72 -9.43 -3.54
C VAL A 433 14.17 -10.13 -2.26
N VAL A 434 13.51 -9.80 -1.14
CA VAL A 434 13.46 -10.59 0.09
C VAL A 434 12.17 -11.39 0.09
N TYR A 435 12.23 -12.67 0.46
CA TYR A 435 11.04 -13.52 0.60
C TYR A 435 10.62 -13.72 2.06
N PHE A 436 9.42 -13.26 2.41
CA PHE A 436 8.77 -13.43 3.70
C PHE A 436 7.51 -14.29 3.56
N ASN A 437 7.49 -15.41 4.28
CA ASN A 437 6.27 -16.14 4.57
C ASN A 437 5.82 -15.75 5.98
N ALA A 438 4.70 -15.06 6.09
CA ALA A 438 4.18 -14.52 7.34
C ALA A 438 3.52 -15.60 8.22
N LYS A 439 2.96 -16.66 7.61
CA LYS A 439 2.32 -17.81 8.27
C LYS A 439 1.04 -17.49 9.06
N GLU A 440 0.27 -16.51 8.61
CA GLU A 440 -1.07 -16.20 9.15
C GLU A 440 -2.03 -17.39 9.00
N PHE A 441 -1.89 -18.17 7.91
CA PHE A 441 -2.81 -19.23 7.54
C PHE A 441 -2.26 -20.64 7.85
N GLY A 442 -1.17 -20.72 8.62
CA GLY A 442 -0.71 -21.92 9.30
C GLY A 442 0.72 -22.36 8.99
N ASP A 443 1.34 -23.03 9.97
CA ASP A 443 2.68 -23.60 9.87
C ASP A 443 2.75 -24.86 8.99
N GLY A 444 3.91 -25.07 8.35
CA GLY A 444 4.26 -26.36 7.73
C GLY A 444 3.48 -26.71 6.46
N ARG A 445 2.95 -25.70 5.76
CA ARG A 445 2.27 -25.85 4.47
C ARG A 445 3.25 -26.33 3.38
N ASP A 446 2.79 -27.21 2.50
CA ASP A 446 3.56 -27.59 1.30
C ASP A 446 3.73 -26.43 0.32
N PHE A 447 2.80 -25.47 0.32
CA PHE A 447 2.84 -24.22 -0.46
C PHE A 447 1.99 -23.13 0.23
N PRO A 448 2.46 -21.87 0.32
CA PRO A 448 3.79 -21.39 -0.08
C PRO A 448 4.92 -21.91 0.84
N LYS A 449 6.17 -21.96 0.35
CA LYS A 449 7.34 -22.43 1.14
C LYS A 449 7.68 -21.51 2.32
N ASP A 450 8.37 -22.03 3.33
CA ASP A 450 8.94 -21.23 4.43
C ASP A 450 9.93 -20.17 3.92
N GLY A 451 9.92 -18.98 4.54
CA GLY A 451 10.71 -17.80 4.17
C GLY A 451 11.40 -17.11 5.37
N ARG A 452 11.87 -15.87 5.17
CA ARG A 452 12.64 -15.10 6.18
C ARG A 452 11.75 -14.52 7.29
N GLY A 453 11.68 -15.18 8.44
CA GLY A 453 10.96 -14.65 9.61
C GLY A 453 11.51 -13.32 10.15
N ASP A 454 12.79 -13.03 9.90
CA ASP A 454 13.49 -11.79 10.30
C ASP A 454 13.33 -10.64 9.29
N ALA A 455 12.53 -10.80 8.24
CA ALA A 455 12.35 -9.79 7.19
C ALA A 455 11.86 -8.42 7.70
N LEU A 456 11.14 -8.40 8.83
CA LEU A 456 10.59 -7.19 9.45
C LEU A 456 11.12 -6.96 10.88
N GLY A 457 12.17 -7.68 11.30
CA GLY A 457 12.78 -7.52 12.63
C GLY A 457 12.07 -8.29 13.76
N GLY A 458 12.18 -7.77 14.98
CA GLY A 458 11.58 -8.35 16.19
C GLY A 458 12.36 -9.55 16.73
N VAL A 459 11.68 -10.43 17.48
CA VAL A 459 12.34 -11.58 18.16
C VAL A 459 12.82 -12.69 17.20
N TRP A 460 12.57 -12.56 15.90
CA TRP A 460 13.14 -13.41 14.84
C TRP A 460 14.57 -13.01 14.45
N GLY A 461 15.03 -11.84 14.89
CA GLY A 461 16.33 -11.25 14.54
C GLY A 461 16.21 -10.07 13.58
N ASP A 462 17.34 -9.46 13.29
CA ASP A 462 17.50 -8.17 12.61
C ASP A 462 18.40 -8.26 11.36
N THR A 463 18.77 -9.46 10.92
CA THR A 463 19.78 -9.66 9.88
C THR A 463 19.32 -9.12 8.52
N ILE A 464 18.09 -9.45 8.09
CA ILE A 464 17.56 -8.88 6.85
C ILE A 464 17.29 -7.37 6.95
N THR A 465 16.70 -6.88 8.04
CA THR A 465 16.43 -5.44 8.21
C THR A 465 17.73 -4.62 8.25
N THR A 466 18.79 -5.16 8.86
CA THR A 466 20.15 -4.58 8.84
C THR A 466 20.71 -4.54 7.42
N LEU A 467 20.70 -5.67 6.69
CA LEU A 467 21.17 -5.69 5.29
C LEU A 467 20.36 -4.74 4.39
N ASN A 468 19.06 -4.58 4.64
CA ASN A 468 18.20 -3.65 3.91
C ASN A 468 18.52 -2.17 4.24
N ASN A 469 18.77 -1.83 5.51
CA ASN A 469 19.26 -0.50 5.91
C ASN A 469 20.62 -0.21 5.23
N ILE A 470 21.55 -1.17 5.23
CA ILE A 470 22.86 -1.00 4.56
C ILE A 470 22.67 -0.79 3.06
N ARG A 471 21.77 -1.51 2.38
CA ARG A 471 21.42 -1.23 0.97
C ARG A 471 20.85 0.18 0.80
N ASN A 472 19.92 0.61 1.64
CA ASN A 472 19.29 1.94 1.54
C ASN A 472 20.29 3.09 1.78
N THR A 473 21.30 2.89 2.62
CA THR A 473 22.29 3.91 3.02
C THR A 473 23.61 3.85 2.25
N HIS A 474 24.02 2.67 1.75
CA HIS A 474 25.31 2.40 1.10
C HIS A 474 25.21 1.62 -0.22
N GLY A 475 24.02 1.30 -0.72
CA GLY A 475 23.80 0.63 -2.01
C GLY A 475 24.00 1.54 -3.23
N ARG A 476 24.98 2.44 -3.20
CA ARG A 476 25.24 3.46 -4.24
C ARG A 476 26.72 3.51 -4.62
N GLY A 477 27.00 3.88 -5.86
CA GLY A 477 28.34 3.84 -6.45
C GLY A 477 28.58 2.56 -7.25
N ASP A 478 29.40 2.65 -8.29
CA ASP A 478 29.71 1.57 -9.23
C ASP A 478 30.12 0.26 -8.53
N TYR A 479 29.74 -0.88 -9.09
CA TYR A 479 30.34 -2.16 -8.68
C TYR A 479 31.82 -2.23 -9.09
N ARG A 480 32.70 -2.58 -8.15
CA ARG A 480 34.11 -2.91 -8.41
C ARG A 480 34.42 -4.28 -7.81
N GLU A 481 34.73 -5.27 -8.64
CA GLU A 481 35.33 -6.51 -8.14
C GLU A 481 36.70 -6.19 -7.52
N ARG A 482 36.89 -6.53 -6.24
CA ARG A 482 38.15 -6.29 -5.49
C ARG A 482 38.92 -7.57 -5.21
N TRP A 483 38.20 -8.69 -5.11
CA TRP A 483 38.78 -10.01 -4.90
C TRP A 483 37.83 -11.11 -5.35
N LEU A 484 38.34 -12.08 -6.11
CA LEU A 484 37.59 -13.29 -6.44
C LEU A 484 38.51 -14.52 -6.31
N GLU A 485 38.11 -15.43 -5.44
CA GLU A 485 38.65 -16.79 -5.29
C GLU A 485 37.49 -17.80 -5.33
N LYS A 486 37.79 -19.09 -5.16
CA LYS A 486 36.74 -20.10 -4.95
C LYS A 486 36.02 -19.83 -3.63
N GLU A 487 36.77 -19.68 -2.54
CA GLU A 487 36.23 -19.54 -1.19
C GLU A 487 35.78 -18.10 -0.82
N LEU A 488 36.33 -17.07 -1.47
CA LEU A 488 36.20 -15.66 -1.08
C LEU A 488 35.74 -14.77 -2.24
N LEU A 489 34.88 -13.80 -1.95
CA LEU A 489 34.46 -12.74 -2.87
C LEU A 489 34.46 -11.41 -2.12
N ALA A 490 35.19 -10.41 -2.64
CA ALA A 490 35.02 -9.03 -2.21
C ALA A 490 34.73 -8.12 -3.40
N PHE A 491 33.76 -7.23 -3.20
CA PHE A 491 33.45 -6.16 -4.12
C PHE A 491 33.21 -4.86 -3.36
N GLU A 492 33.32 -3.75 -4.06
CA GLU A 492 33.07 -2.42 -3.52
C GLU A 492 31.92 -1.77 -4.29
N ARG A 493 31.08 -1.04 -3.57
CA ARG A 493 30.21 -0.01 -4.11
C ARG A 493 31.01 1.28 -4.01
N SER A 494 31.52 1.74 -5.15
CA SER A 494 32.62 2.70 -5.22
C SER A 494 32.30 3.98 -4.42
N GLY A 495 33.17 4.32 -3.47
CA GLY A 495 32.99 5.49 -2.59
C GLY A 495 32.03 5.32 -1.40
N THR A 496 31.33 4.18 -1.24
CA THR A 496 30.40 3.97 -0.11
C THR A 496 30.74 2.77 0.78
N SER A 497 30.96 1.58 0.22
CA SER A 497 31.15 0.34 1.01
C SER A 497 31.96 -0.76 0.33
N VAL A 498 32.66 -1.58 1.12
CA VAL A 498 33.33 -2.83 0.72
C VAL A 498 32.61 -4.01 1.34
N VAL A 499 32.11 -4.92 0.51
CA VAL A 499 31.45 -6.17 0.92
C VAL A 499 32.46 -7.30 0.88
N LEU A 500 32.49 -8.13 1.92
CA LEU A 500 33.39 -9.28 2.07
C LEU A 500 32.56 -10.54 2.32
N LEU A 501 32.62 -11.52 1.42
CA LEU A 501 31.84 -12.76 1.47
C LEU A 501 32.76 -14.00 1.48
N ASN A 502 32.36 -15.01 2.22
CA ASN A 502 33.08 -16.26 2.44
C ASN A 502 32.09 -17.43 2.42
N ASN A 503 32.31 -18.42 1.55
CA ASN A 503 31.40 -19.56 1.39
C ASN A 503 31.85 -20.83 2.15
N ARG A 504 32.92 -20.73 2.94
CA ARG A 504 33.43 -21.84 3.77
C ARG A 504 32.58 -22.08 5.00
N THR A 505 32.33 -23.33 5.34
CA THR A 505 31.51 -23.73 6.50
C THR A 505 32.31 -24.04 7.77
N ASP A 506 33.66 -24.05 7.71
CA ASP A 506 34.51 -24.15 8.90
C ASP A 506 34.69 -22.80 9.62
N GLY A 507 35.17 -22.84 10.87
CA GLY A 507 35.45 -21.64 11.66
C GLY A 507 36.74 -20.90 11.31
N GLY A 508 36.85 -19.68 11.83
CA GLY A 508 38.02 -18.80 11.68
C GLY A 508 37.82 -17.68 10.65
N TYR A 509 38.93 -17.23 10.05
CA TYR A 509 38.94 -16.13 9.08
C TYR A 509 40.04 -16.31 8.03
N ASP A 510 39.92 -15.58 6.92
CA ASP A 510 40.94 -15.47 5.88
C ASP A 510 41.35 -14.01 5.70
N SER A 511 42.64 -13.70 5.57
CA SER A 511 43.14 -12.31 5.43
C SER A 511 43.55 -11.98 4.00
N ARG A 512 43.24 -10.77 3.51
CA ARG A 512 43.73 -10.23 2.22
C ARG A 512 44.05 -8.74 2.35
N THR A 513 44.76 -8.20 1.35
CA THR A 513 44.95 -6.75 1.18
C THR A 513 44.26 -6.37 -0.14
N LEU A 514 43.20 -5.57 -0.06
CA LEU A 514 42.37 -5.20 -1.20
C LEU A 514 42.74 -3.80 -1.69
N GLN A 515 42.77 -3.59 -3.01
CA GLN A 515 42.76 -2.24 -3.59
C GLN A 515 41.35 -1.66 -3.47
N VAL A 516 41.22 -0.36 -3.21
CA VAL A 516 39.94 0.34 -3.05
C VAL A 516 39.98 1.75 -3.69
N ASP A 517 38.83 2.37 -3.98
CA ASP A 517 38.78 3.72 -4.58
C ASP A 517 38.84 4.84 -3.51
N PHE A 518 38.62 4.51 -2.22
CA PHE A 518 38.72 5.45 -1.10
C PHE A 518 40.11 6.09 -0.96
N GLU A 519 40.17 7.35 -0.50
CA GLU A 519 41.45 8.02 -0.21
C GLU A 519 42.15 7.47 1.06
N PRO A 520 43.50 7.51 1.16
CA PRO A 520 44.23 7.08 2.33
C PRO A 520 43.93 7.93 3.57
N GLY A 521 43.78 7.27 4.72
CA GLY A 521 43.32 7.85 5.97
C GLY A 521 41.82 7.66 6.21
N THR A 522 41.03 7.37 5.17
CA THR A 522 39.61 6.99 5.30
C THR A 522 39.47 5.80 6.23
N ARG A 523 38.46 5.87 7.11
CA ARG A 523 38.06 4.81 8.02
C ARG A 523 36.75 4.21 7.55
N LEU A 524 36.73 2.89 7.44
CA LEU A 524 35.53 2.12 7.14
C LEU A 524 35.10 1.38 8.40
N VAL A 525 33.83 1.54 8.79
CA VAL A 525 33.20 0.88 9.94
C VAL A 525 32.49 -0.38 9.48
N GLU A 526 32.53 -1.45 10.27
CA GLU A 526 31.71 -2.64 10.03
C GLU A 526 30.23 -2.33 10.32
N LEU A 527 29.34 -2.69 9.40
CA LEU A 527 27.93 -2.28 9.42
C LEU A 527 26.96 -3.40 9.78
N THR A 528 27.38 -4.68 9.72
CA THR A 528 26.49 -5.84 9.92
C THR A 528 26.43 -6.36 11.36
N GLY A 529 27.33 -5.88 12.23
CA GLY A 529 27.48 -6.41 13.60
C GLY A 529 28.17 -7.79 13.65
N ASN A 530 28.54 -8.38 12.51
CA ASN A 530 29.25 -9.66 12.47
C ASN A 530 30.68 -9.57 13.01
N HIS A 531 31.27 -8.37 13.17
CA HIS A 531 32.56 -8.26 13.86
C HIS A 531 32.52 -8.79 15.30
N ASP A 532 31.42 -8.60 16.04
CA ASP A 532 31.30 -9.06 17.43
C ASP A 532 31.24 -10.60 17.54
N LYS A 533 30.92 -11.30 16.44
CA LYS A 533 30.94 -12.76 16.38
C LYS A 533 32.36 -13.35 16.38
N SER A 534 33.40 -12.53 16.21
CA SER A 534 34.80 -12.96 16.33
C SER A 534 35.75 -11.81 16.64
N GLY A 535 36.41 -11.85 17.81
CA GLY A 535 37.43 -10.86 18.22
C GLY A 535 38.72 -10.83 17.40
N ASP A 536 38.80 -11.59 16.30
CA ASP A 536 39.81 -11.41 15.24
C ASP A 536 39.32 -10.46 14.12
N ILE A 537 38.05 -10.08 14.06
CA ILE A 537 37.51 -9.12 13.09
C ILE A 537 37.58 -7.71 13.70
N SER A 538 38.11 -6.74 12.95
CA SER A 538 38.22 -5.35 13.39
C SER A 538 36.91 -4.60 13.11
N GLU A 539 36.37 -3.90 14.11
CA GLU A 539 35.25 -2.95 13.96
C GLU A 539 35.54 -1.86 12.91
N VAL A 540 36.80 -1.39 12.84
CA VAL A 540 37.22 -0.30 11.95
C VAL A 540 38.47 -0.69 11.16
N LEU A 541 38.44 -0.40 9.86
CA LEU A 541 39.57 -0.58 8.94
C LEU A 541 40.19 0.78 8.55
N GLU A 542 41.47 0.76 8.17
CA GLU A 542 42.20 1.93 7.66
C GLU A 542 42.58 1.74 6.21
N VAL A 543 42.20 2.71 5.37
CA VAL A 543 42.69 2.82 4.00
C VAL A 543 44.08 3.46 4.03
N PHE A 544 45.06 2.84 3.37
CA PHE A 544 46.46 3.29 3.34
C PHE A 544 47.01 3.36 1.90
N ARG A 545 48.05 4.17 1.69
CA ARG A 545 48.67 4.34 0.37
C ARG A 545 49.69 3.22 0.10
N GLY A 546 49.52 2.52 -1.02
CA GLY A 546 50.44 1.51 -1.53
C GLY A 546 51.73 2.11 -2.12
N ASN A 547 52.76 1.27 -2.29
CA ASN A 547 54.06 1.67 -2.84
C ASN A 547 54.01 2.01 -4.35
N ASP A 548 52.95 1.59 -5.03
CA ASP A 548 52.64 1.89 -6.44
C ASP A 548 51.82 3.18 -6.61
N GLY A 549 51.26 3.72 -5.52
CA GLY A 549 50.43 4.92 -5.51
C GLY A 549 48.92 4.68 -5.46
N ASN A 550 48.45 3.42 -5.39
CA ASN A 550 47.02 3.09 -5.22
C ASN A 550 46.62 3.07 -3.73
N SER A 551 45.32 3.14 -3.46
CA SER A 551 44.76 2.97 -2.10
C SER A 551 44.47 1.50 -1.79
N TYR A 552 44.74 1.09 -0.56
CA TYR A 552 44.57 -0.29 -0.09
C TYR A 552 43.95 -0.37 1.31
N VAL A 553 43.31 -1.49 1.61
CA VAL A 553 42.82 -1.83 2.96
C VAL A 553 43.18 -3.28 3.30
N ASN A 554 43.55 -3.55 4.55
CA ASN A 554 43.79 -4.91 5.03
C ASN A 554 42.49 -5.46 5.64
N VAL A 555 42.00 -6.58 5.12
CA VAL A 555 40.69 -7.15 5.48
C VAL A 555 40.83 -8.55 6.08
N ARG A 556 39.82 -8.94 6.86
CA ARG A 556 39.59 -10.31 7.31
C ARG A 556 38.18 -10.72 6.91
N PHE A 557 38.06 -11.79 6.14
CA PHE A 557 36.80 -12.44 5.81
C PHE A 557 36.44 -13.39 6.95
N LEU A 558 35.34 -13.14 7.66
CA LEU A 558 34.77 -14.09 8.62
C LEU A 558 34.29 -15.36 7.87
N ARG A 559 34.47 -16.54 8.46
CA ARG A 559 33.92 -17.80 7.92
C ARG A 559 32.64 -18.20 8.64
N ASN A 560 31.83 -19.06 8.03
CA ASN A 560 30.47 -19.33 8.52
C ASN A 560 30.42 -20.10 9.84
N ASP A 561 31.41 -20.94 10.20
CA ASP A 561 31.42 -21.74 11.44
C ASP A 561 30.09 -22.48 11.74
N GLY A 562 29.41 -22.95 10.67
CA GLY A 562 28.07 -23.57 10.76
C GLY A 562 26.89 -22.63 11.07
N GLN A 563 27.09 -21.31 11.11
CA GLN A 563 26.13 -20.29 11.57
C GLN A 563 25.72 -19.26 10.50
N ASP A 564 26.05 -19.47 9.22
CA ASP A 564 25.68 -18.56 8.11
C ASP A 564 26.02 -17.07 8.39
N GLN A 565 27.25 -16.84 8.84
CA GLN A 565 27.81 -15.54 9.24
C GLN A 565 28.98 -15.08 8.35
N GLY A 566 29.21 -15.75 7.21
CA GLY A 566 30.35 -15.53 6.32
C GLY A 566 30.27 -14.27 5.47
N TYR A 567 29.75 -13.17 6.02
CA TYR A 567 29.60 -11.88 5.37
C TYR A 567 29.99 -10.74 6.33
N LEU A 568 30.64 -9.71 5.80
CA LEU A 568 30.93 -8.45 6.49
C LEU A 568 30.74 -7.31 5.49
N ILE A 569 30.27 -6.15 5.94
CA ILE A 569 30.16 -4.96 5.08
C ILE A 569 30.80 -3.78 5.79
N TYR A 570 31.83 -3.22 5.18
CA TYR A 570 32.58 -2.08 5.72
C TYR A 570 32.26 -0.81 4.93
N GLY A 571 31.62 0.17 5.54
CA GLY A 571 31.21 1.43 4.89
C GLY A 571 31.73 2.68 5.56
N LEU A 572 31.44 3.84 4.97
CA LEU A 572 31.68 5.13 5.63
C LEU A 572 30.79 5.27 6.87
N ALA A 573 31.28 5.95 7.91
CA ALA A 573 30.44 6.18 9.10
C ALA A 573 29.28 7.13 8.77
N LYS A 574 28.06 6.74 9.19
CA LYS A 574 26.84 7.56 9.10
C LYS A 574 26.72 8.51 10.31
N PRO A 575 25.93 9.60 10.21
CA PRO A 575 25.44 10.34 11.37
C PRO A 575 24.73 9.46 12.38
N LYS A 576 24.79 9.86 13.65
CA LYS A 576 24.24 9.12 14.78
C LYS A 576 23.36 10.01 15.65
N SER A 577 22.36 9.40 16.29
CA SER A 577 21.58 9.99 17.37
C SER A 577 21.11 8.84 18.26
N SER A 578 21.34 8.91 19.57
CA SER A 578 20.86 7.91 20.53
C SER A 578 19.39 8.12 20.93
N SER A 579 18.86 9.34 20.77
CA SER A 579 17.43 9.64 20.93
C SER A 579 16.61 9.31 19.66
N GLY A 580 17.22 9.39 18.48
CA GLY A 580 16.48 9.35 17.20
C GLY A 580 15.60 10.59 17.03
N ILE A 581 14.36 10.40 16.54
CA ILE A 581 13.39 11.50 16.46
C ILE A 581 12.75 11.75 17.83
N GLU A 582 12.94 12.95 18.36
CA GLU A 582 12.24 13.49 19.52
C GLU A 582 10.97 14.22 19.05
N LEU A 583 9.86 14.03 19.78
CA LEU A 583 8.54 14.61 19.46
C LEU A 583 8.01 15.39 20.68
N SER A 584 7.32 16.51 20.46
CA SER A 584 6.50 17.16 21.50
C SER A 584 5.05 16.68 21.47
N ASN A 585 4.25 17.07 22.47
CA ASN A 585 2.79 16.90 22.55
C ASN A 585 2.23 15.48 22.35
N ILE A 586 3.04 14.45 22.68
CA ILE A 586 2.59 13.06 22.78
C ILE A 586 1.56 12.94 23.93
N SER A 587 0.32 12.57 23.62
CA SER A 587 -0.75 12.37 24.62
C SER A 587 -0.67 10.99 25.27
N SER A 588 -0.35 9.97 24.47
CA SER A 588 -0.15 8.58 24.88
C SER A 588 0.69 7.83 23.85
N VAL A 589 1.06 6.58 24.14
CA VAL A 589 1.75 5.69 23.20
C VAL A 589 0.93 4.42 23.05
N LEU A 590 0.64 4.03 21.81
CA LEU A 590 0.12 2.71 21.47
C LEU A 590 1.31 1.79 21.23
N GLU A 591 1.82 1.25 22.33
CA GLU A 591 2.94 0.30 22.38
C GLU A 591 2.77 -0.76 21.28
N GLY A 592 3.82 -0.98 20.49
CA GLY A 592 3.91 -2.14 19.62
C GLY A 592 4.37 -3.37 20.41
N GLY A 593 4.82 -4.38 19.69
CA GLY A 593 5.71 -5.40 20.25
C GLY A 593 5.24 -6.83 20.06
N ASN A 594 6.21 -7.73 20.10
CA ASN A 594 5.98 -9.15 19.87
C ASN A 594 7.06 -10.00 20.56
N ASP A 595 7.05 -9.98 21.91
CA ASP A 595 8.02 -10.66 22.78
C ASP A 595 7.98 -12.20 22.70
N VAL A 596 7.13 -12.77 21.84
CA VAL A 596 6.87 -14.20 21.72
C VAL A 596 7.18 -14.64 20.30
N ALA A 597 8.12 -15.59 20.16
CA ALA A 597 8.50 -16.19 18.88
C ALA A 597 7.42 -17.17 18.35
N GLU A 598 6.22 -16.64 18.08
CA GLU A 598 5.06 -17.32 17.52
C GLU A 598 4.79 -16.82 16.09
N ASN A 599 4.74 -17.71 15.11
CA ASN A 599 4.69 -17.33 13.69
C ASN A 599 3.42 -16.53 13.34
N TYR A 600 2.25 -16.94 13.86
CA TYR A 600 1.01 -16.17 13.69
C TYR A 600 1.08 -14.76 14.28
N ALA A 601 1.83 -14.57 15.37
CA ALA A 601 2.06 -13.25 15.93
C ALA A 601 2.98 -12.41 15.03
N ASN A 602 3.99 -13.01 14.38
CA ASN A 602 4.79 -12.32 13.36
C ASN A 602 3.93 -11.91 12.15
N ALA A 603 2.97 -12.73 11.73
CA ALA A 603 2.05 -12.31 10.68
C ALA A 603 1.25 -11.06 11.05
N THR A 604 0.68 -11.02 12.27
CA THR A 604 -0.46 -10.16 12.60
C THR A 604 -0.14 -8.96 13.49
N LYS A 605 0.98 -8.95 14.24
CA LYS A 605 1.27 -7.89 15.23
C LYS A 605 2.29 -6.87 14.74
N ARG A 606 1.94 -5.59 14.90
CA ARG A 606 2.84 -4.44 14.76
C ARG A 606 3.95 -4.50 15.82
N LEU A 607 5.20 -4.35 15.41
CA LEU A 607 6.36 -4.21 16.29
C LEU A 607 6.58 -2.76 16.75
N THR A 608 6.22 -1.81 15.90
CA THR A 608 6.47 -0.38 16.06
C THR A 608 5.46 0.31 16.98
N ASP A 609 5.95 1.21 17.84
CA ASP A 609 5.12 2.07 18.70
C ASP A 609 4.50 3.23 17.92
N LEU A 610 3.23 3.56 18.19
CA LEU A 610 2.60 4.77 17.66
C LEU A 610 2.55 5.85 18.75
N ASN A 611 3.05 7.04 18.43
CA ASN A 611 3.07 8.19 19.33
C ASN A 611 1.79 9.01 19.06
N VAL A 612 0.82 9.01 19.99
CA VAL A 612 -0.50 9.62 19.75
C VAL A 612 -0.43 11.13 19.92
N ILE A 613 -0.94 11.88 18.94
CA ILE A 613 -1.01 13.35 18.94
C ILE A 613 -2.48 13.78 18.89
N THR A 614 -2.92 14.50 19.94
CA THR A 614 -4.28 15.03 20.09
C THR A 614 -4.37 16.55 20.01
N ASP A 615 -3.22 17.23 19.97
CA ASP A 615 -3.13 18.69 19.87
C ASP A 615 -3.02 19.14 18.40
N ASP A 616 -3.46 20.37 18.11
CA ASP A 616 -3.41 20.98 16.76
C ASP A 616 -1.98 21.13 16.19
N THR A 617 -0.94 21.00 17.02
CA THR A 617 0.47 21.16 16.63
C THR A 617 1.38 20.25 17.44
N PHE A 618 2.43 19.72 16.83
CA PHE A 618 3.55 19.06 17.52
C PHE A 618 4.88 19.41 16.86
N ASP A 619 5.98 19.33 17.60
CA ASP A 619 7.33 19.58 17.07
C ASP A 619 8.03 18.25 16.81
N ILE A 620 8.76 18.19 15.69
CA ILE A 620 9.76 17.14 15.42
C ILE A 620 11.16 17.71 15.67
N SER A 621 12.07 16.93 16.23
CA SER A 621 13.48 17.32 16.29
C SER A 621 14.45 16.14 16.28
N LEU A 622 15.67 16.40 15.79
CA LEU A 622 16.79 15.48 15.77
C LEU A 622 18.03 16.17 16.35
N ASN A 623 18.64 15.53 17.35
CA ASN A 623 19.96 15.88 17.85
C ASN A 623 20.98 14.89 17.25
N THR A 624 21.87 15.32 16.35
CA THR A 624 22.97 14.45 15.87
C THR A 624 24.18 14.55 16.78
N GLU A 625 24.86 13.42 16.96
CA GLU A 625 25.98 13.25 17.88
C GLU A 625 27.32 13.20 17.16
N LYS A 626 28.33 13.80 17.79
CA LYS A 626 29.72 13.71 17.37
C LYS A 626 30.19 12.27 17.19
N VAL A 627 30.63 11.90 15.99
CA VAL A 627 30.96 10.50 15.67
C VAL A 627 32.40 10.14 16.03
N ILE A 628 32.54 9.43 17.16
CA ILE A 628 33.80 8.80 17.57
C ILE A 628 33.80 7.32 17.16
N LEU A 629 34.88 6.90 16.49
CA LEU A 629 35.14 5.53 16.06
C LEU A 629 36.19 4.85 16.96
N ALA A 630 36.30 3.51 16.84
CA ALA A 630 37.31 2.71 17.54
C ALA A 630 38.71 3.33 17.53
N GLY A 631 39.38 3.31 18.69
CA GLY A 631 40.66 3.99 18.89
C GLY A 631 40.56 5.48 19.25
N ASN A 632 39.35 6.01 19.47
CA ASN A 632 39.04 7.44 19.71
C ASN A 632 39.32 8.34 18.50
N TYR A 633 39.13 7.83 17.29
CA TYR A 633 39.20 8.64 16.07
C TYR A 633 37.89 9.44 15.91
N HIS A 634 37.97 10.75 15.70
CA HIS A 634 36.80 11.58 15.38
C HIS A 634 36.64 11.65 13.85
N ASP A 635 35.64 10.95 13.32
CA ASP A 635 35.29 11.04 11.90
C ASP A 635 34.35 12.21 11.67
N LYS A 636 34.91 13.42 11.62
CA LYS A 636 34.12 14.67 11.59
C LYS A 636 33.07 14.70 10.48
N ASN A 637 33.34 14.09 9.33
CA ASN A 637 32.37 14.08 8.22
C ASN A 637 31.10 13.28 8.56
N ALA A 638 31.16 12.37 9.54
CA ALA A 638 29.99 11.67 10.06
C ALA A 638 29.20 12.45 11.13
N ASP A 639 29.68 13.59 11.65
CA ASP A 639 28.92 14.42 12.63
C ASP A 639 27.55 14.91 12.07
N GLY A 640 27.46 15.03 10.74
CA GLY A 640 26.27 15.46 9.99
C GLY A 640 26.23 16.96 9.73
N ASP A 641 26.28 17.37 8.46
CA ASP A 641 26.26 18.79 8.04
C ASP A 641 24.89 19.32 7.62
N TYR A 642 24.04 18.42 7.13
CA TYR A 642 22.71 18.70 6.61
C TYR A 642 21.76 17.58 7.02
N ALA A 643 20.51 17.95 7.34
CA ALA A 643 19.41 17.02 7.47
C ALA A 643 18.15 17.64 6.87
N ALA A 644 17.24 16.79 6.40
CA ALA A 644 15.92 17.14 5.92
C ALA A 644 14.89 16.16 6.50
N PHE A 645 13.61 16.51 6.51
CA PHE A 645 12.55 15.64 7.01
C PHE A 645 11.50 15.32 5.95
N LYS A 646 10.75 14.25 6.16
CA LYS A 646 9.68 13.80 5.28
C LYS A 646 8.55 13.24 6.14
N ILE A 647 7.32 13.66 5.84
CA ILE A 647 6.10 13.06 6.37
C ILE A 647 5.38 12.36 5.22
N ASP A 648 5.02 11.10 5.45
CA ASP A 648 4.39 10.18 4.50
C ASP A 648 5.16 10.07 3.17
N GLY A 649 4.45 9.87 2.05
CA GLY A 649 5.00 9.85 0.69
C GLY A 649 5.65 11.16 0.23
N GLY A 650 5.40 12.27 0.95
CA GLY A 650 5.95 13.60 0.73
C GLY A 650 4.87 14.68 0.81
N LEU A 651 4.79 15.38 1.94
CA LEU A 651 3.83 16.44 2.24
C LEU A 651 4.56 17.75 2.61
N ASP A 652 4.08 18.90 2.10
CA ASP A 652 4.49 20.23 2.58
C ASP A 652 4.06 20.39 4.05
N MET A 653 5.04 20.21 4.95
CA MET A 653 4.86 20.33 6.38
C MET A 653 5.89 21.30 7.01
N ASN A 654 6.59 22.11 6.19
CA ASN A 654 7.32 23.28 6.67
C ASN A 654 6.55 24.60 6.46
N GLY A 655 5.49 24.58 5.65
CA GLY A 655 4.55 25.69 5.47
C GLY A 655 4.95 26.69 4.39
N ASN A 656 5.82 26.30 3.45
CA ASN A 656 6.24 27.17 2.36
C ASN A 656 5.21 27.26 1.20
N GLY A 657 4.32 26.25 1.07
CA GLY A 657 3.29 26.14 0.04
C GLY A 657 3.55 25.10 -1.07
N TYR A 658 4.63 24.33 -1.00
CA TYR A 658 5.01 23.25 -1.93
C TYR A 658 6.03 22.29 -1.26
N VAL A 659 6.21 21.09 -1.81
CA VAL A 659 7.27 20.16 -1.38
C VAL A 659 8.63 20.64 -1.89
N ASP A 660 9.64 20.81 -1.04
CA ASP A 660 10.94 21.36 -1.45
C ASP A 660 11.68 20.46 -2.47
N HIS A 661 11.76 19.15 -2.21
CA HIS A 661 12.61 18.23 -2.98
C HIS A 661 11.81 17.26 -3.88
N VAL A 662 11.24 17.77 -4.98
CA VAL A 662 10.35 16.97 -5.87
C VAL A 662 11.03 16.13 -6.96
N THR A 663 12.35 16.21 -7.15
CA THR A 663 13.05 15.49 -8.26
C THR A 663 13.03 13.97 -8.05
N PRO A 664 12.44 13.16 -8.97
CA PRO A 664 12.47 11.70 -8.89
C PRO A 664 13.88 11.12 -8.81
N ASP A 665 14.00 9.92 -8.24
CA ASP A 665 15.27 9.21 -7.94
C ASP A 665 16.27 9.96 -7.04
N SER A 666 15.98 11.19 -6.61
CA SER A 666 16.81 11.93 -5.65
C SER A 666 16.84 11.25 -4.28
N VAL A 667 18.00 11.29 -3.62
CA VAL A 667 18.15 10.93 -2.20
C VAL A 667 17.43 11.89 -1.24
N THR A 668 16.76 12.93 -1.76
CA THR A 668 15.84 13.82 -1.03
C THR A 668 14.41 13.77 -1.56
N TYR A 669 14.01 12.85 -2.44
CA TYR A 669 12.68 12.86 -3.06
C TYR A 669 11.51 12.84 -2.04
N GLY A 670 10.72 13.92 -2.03
CA GLY A 670 9.61 14.16 -1.11
C GLY A 670 10.02 14.59 0.30
N PHE A 671 11.20 15.20 0.48
CA PHE A 671 11.65 15.79 1.73
C PHE A 671 11.49 17.33 1.73
N GLU A 672 11.38 17.90 2.93
CA GLU A 672 11.27 19.32 3.27
C GLU A 672 12.52 19.84 4.01
N GLU A 673 12.82 21.13 3.83
CA GLU A 673 13.85 21.84 4.59
C GLU A 673 13.40 22.20 6.02
N PHE A 674 14.34 22.17 6.98
CA PHE A 674 14.11 22.63 8.35
C PHE A 674 14.20 24.16 8.48
N GLU A 675 13.06 24.84 8.49
CA GLU A 675 12.96 26.30 8.61
C GLU A 675 13.10 26.82 10.07
N THR A 676 12.68 26.03 11.07
CA THR A 676 12.67 26.50 12.48
C THR A 676 14.05 26.45 13.15
N ALA A 677 14.78 25.34 13.01
CA ALA A 677 16.16 25.23 13.45
C ALA A 677 16.96 24.26 12.56
N ASN A 678 18.13 24.70 12.09
CA ASN A 678 19.04 23.92 11.25
C ASN A 678 20.50 24.31 11.58
N ALA A 679 21.22 23.46 12.32
CA ALA A 679 22.60 23.72 12.74
C ALA A 679 23.40 22.41 12.85
N GLY A 680 24.16 22.06 11.80
CA GLY A 680 25.03 20.87 11.75
C GLY A 680 26.53 21.14 11.94
N PHE A 681 27.35 20.23 11.39
CA PHE A 681 28.83 20.10 11.25
C PHE A 681 29.75 21.30 11.52
N TYR A 682 29.32 22.55 11.37
CA TYR A 682 30.11 23.72 11.76
C TYR A 682 30.00 24.07 13.26
N ALA A 683 29.17 23.33 14.02
CA ALA A 683 29.17 23.32 15.48
C ALA A 683 30.56 22.98 16.06
N ALA A 684 30.93 23.62 17.17
CA ALA A 684 32.29 23.56 17.72
C ALA A 684 32.56 22.32 18.60
N ASP A 685 31.52 21.63 19.06
CA ASP A 685 31.56 20.36 19.78
C ASP A 685 31.49 19.15 18.84
N GLY A 686 30.75 19.29 17.73
CA GLY A 686 30.51 18.26 16.72
C GLY A 686 29.10 17.67 16.76
N ASN A 687 28.15 18.33 17.46
CA ASN A 687 26.74 17.91 17.51
C ASN A 687 25.89 18.77 16.58
N GLY A 688 24.83 18.20 16.02
CA GLY A 688 23.84 18.91 15.21
C GLY A 688 22.48 19.03 15.90
N TYR A 689 21.72 20.07 15.59
CA TYR A 689 20.33 20.22 16.01
C TYR A 689 19.45 20.68 14.85
N TYR A 690 18.37 19.93 14.63
CA TYR A 690 17.37 20.18 13.60
C TYR A 690 15.99 20.09 14.24
N SER A 691 15.09 21.03 13.94
CA SER A 691 13.73 21.04 14.47
C SER A 691 12.76 21.78 13.57
N GLN A 692 11.51 21.31 13.52
CA GLN A 692 10.40 21.93 12.81
C GLN A 692 9.10 21.72 13.60
N SER A 693 8.25 22.76 13.64
CA SER A 693 6.90 22.67 14.18
C SER A 693 5.92 22.26 13.08
N ILE A 694 5.08 21.27 13.36
CA ILE A 694 4.17 20.60 12.43
C ILE A 694 2.73 20.97 12.78
N ASP A 695 1.97 21.43 11.79
CA ASP A 695 0.53 21.68 11.89
C ASP A 695 -0.24 20.36 11.71
N ALA A 696 -0.78 19.81 12.80
CA ALA A 696 -1.51 18.55 12.78
C ALA A 696 -2.93 18.70 12.22
N THR A 697 -3.39 19.92 11.89
CA THR A 697 -4.66 20.14 11.20
C THR A 697 -4.59 19.87 9.70
N LEU A 698 -3.38 19.76 9.14
CA LEU A 698 -3.11 19.38 7.75
C LEU A 698 -3.01 17.85 7.54
N LEU A 699 -2.93 17.09 8.63
CA LEU A 699 -2.85 15.63 8.62
C LEU A 699 -4.26 15.02 8.81
N SER A 700 -4.50 13.86 8.20
CA SER A 700 -5.69 13.05 8.49
C SER A 700 -5.58 12.41 9.88
N GLU A 701 -6.69 11.94 10.44
CA GLU A 701 -6.66 10.95 11.52
C GLU A 701 -5.91 9.67 11.07
N GLY A 702 -5.37 8.89 12.02
CA GLY A 702 -4.67 7.63 11.76
C GLY A 702 -3.13 7.67 11.80
N GLU A 703 -2.47 6.59 11.36
CA GLU A 703 -0.99 6.48 11.32
C GLU A 703 -0.38 7.44 10.28
N HIS A 704 0.67 8.17 10.67
CA HIS A 704 1.49 9.04 9.80
C HIS A 704 2.98 8.82 10.07
N TYR A 705 3.80 8.90 9.02
CA TYR A 705 5.13 8.29 9.00
C TYR A 705 6.23 9.32 8.79
N ILE A 706 7.11 9.47 9.78
CA ILE A 706 8.11 10.56 9.83
C ILE A 706 9.51 10.00 9.62
N THR A 707 10.21 10.47 8.59
CA THR A 707 11.65 10.23 8.38
C THR A 707 12.41 11.55 8.55
N ILE A 708 13.51 11.55 9.31
CA ILE A 708 14.52 12.60 9.28
C ILE A 708 15.81 11.98 8.75
N ARG A 709 16.26 12.44 7.57
CA ARG A 709 17.47 11.95 6.90
C ARG A 709 18.61 12.90 7.17
N ALA A 710 19.63 12.43 7.91
CA ALA A 710 20.85 13.19 8.20
C ALA A 710 22.00 12.69 7.33
N PHE A 711 22.67 13.60 6.62
CA PHE A 711 23.69 13.27 5.62
C PHE A 711 25.10 13.31 6.20
N ARG A 712 25.98 12.41 5.72
CA ARG A 712 27.43 12.51 5.93
C ARG A 712 27.97 13.66 5.08
N HIS A 713 28.77 14.54 5.67
CA HIS A 713 29.41 15.64 4.96
C HIS A 713 30.30 15.13 3.83
N ASN A 714 30.10 15.70 2.63
CA ASN A 714 30.75 15.28 1.42
C ASN A 714 31.41 16.47 0.68
N ASP A 715 32.74 16.50 0.67
CA ASP A 715 33.54 17.52 -0.02
C ASP A 715 33.50 17.40 -1.57
N ASP A 716 33.12 16.23 -2.12
CA ASP A 716 32.95 16.01 -3.56
C ASP A 716 31.47 15.76 -3.90
N GLY A 717 30.81 16.80 -4.43
CA GLY A 717 29.40 16.73 -4.86
C GLY A 717 29.07 15.75 -5.99
N ASN A 718 30.03 14.94 -6.46
CA ASN A 718 29.81 13.81 -7.37
C ASN A 718 29.89 12.45 -6.67
N ALA A 719 30.44 12.36 -5.45
CA ALA A 719 30.53 11.10 -4.71
C ALA A 719 29.15 10.68 -4.17
N PRO A 720 28.82 9.38 -4.09
CA PRO A 720 27.47 8.95 -3.74
C PRO A 720 27.11 9.29 -2.29
N ALA A 721 25.88 9.77 -2.07
CA ALA A 721 25.42 10.17 -0.75
C ALA A 721 25.30 8.98 0.22
N VAL A 722 25.92 9.14 1.40
CA VAL A 722 25.76 8.29 2.58
C VAL A 722 25.04 9.12 3.66
N PHE A 723 24.03 8.54 4.29
CA PHE A 723 23.16 9.20 5.26
C PHE A 723 22.63 8.17 6.27
N GLU A 724 22.00 8.64 7.35
CA GLU A 724 21.13 7.81 8.20
C GLU A 724 19.69 8.29 8.14
N ASP A 725 18.76 7.33 8.09
CA ASP A 725 17.32 7.56 8.22
C ASP A 725 16.89 7.31 9.67
N PHE A 726 16.65 8.39 10.42
CA PHE A 726 15.91 8.31 11.68
C PHE A 726 14.42 8.26 11.33
N LYS A 727 13.67 7.35 11.95
CA LYS A 727 12.26 7.11 11.64
C LYS A 727 11.40 7.01 12.89
N LYS A 728 10.14 7.45 12.77
CA LYS A 728 9.13 7.35 13.84
C LYS A 728 7.73 7.40 13.25
N VAL A 729 6.75 6.85 13.97
CA VAL A 729 5.34 6.88 13.57
C VAL A 729 4.52 7.60 14.63
N VAL A 730 3.63 8.48 14.17
CA VAL A 730 2.62 9.14 15.00
C VAL A 730 1.23 8.61 14.63
N TYR A 731 0.30 8.67 15.58
CA TYR A 731 -1.13 8.46 15.31
C TYR A 731 -1.85 9.77 15.61
N ILE A 732 -2.52 10.34 14.60
CA ILE A 732 -3.31 11.56 14.77
C ILE A 732 -4.70 11.15 15.25
N ASP A 733 -5.10 11.67 16.40
CA ASP A 733 -6.37 11.45 17.08
C ASP A 733 -6.84 12.80 17.65
N ARG A 734 -7.45 13.61 16.77
CA ARG A 734 -7.94 14.96 17.03
C ARG A 734 -9.46 15.08 16.86
N LEU A 735 -10.10 14.12 16.21
CA LEU A 735 -11.53 14.12 15.90
C LEU A 735 -12.20 12.82 16.38
N PRO A 736 -13.44 12.84 16.89
CA PRO A 736 -14.18 11.60 17.17
C PRO A 736 -14.43 10.79 15.89
N PRO A 737 -14.30 9.45 15.90
CA PRO A 737 -14.44 8.62 14.71
C PRO A 737 -15.81 8.78 14.04
N GLU A 738 -15.87 9.13 12.76
CA GLU A 738 -17.10 9.28 11.99
C GLU A 738 -17.52 7.96 11.33
N SER A 739 -18.79 7.59 11.54
CA SER A 739 -19.39 6.41 10.92
C SER A 739 -20.77 6.74 10.33
N ILE A 740 -21.30 5.83 9.52
CA ILE A 740 -22.61 5.94 8.87
C ILE A 740 -23.36 4.60 8.90
N ILE A 741 -24.69 4.65 8.85
CA ILE A 741 -25.52 3.49 8.52
C ILE A 741 -25.58 3.38 6.99
N ALA A 742 -24.80 2.44 6.43
CA ALA A 742 -24.74 2.19 5.00
C ALA A 742 -26.00 1.46 4.49
N ALA A 743 -26.60 0.60 5.31
CA ALA A 743 -27.90 -0.04 5.02
C ALA A 743 -28.63 -0.46 6.31
N PHE A 744 -29.97 -0.54 6.22
CA PHE A 744 -30.81 -1.21 7.21
C PHE A 744 -31.90 -1.99 6.46
N ALA A 745 -31.61 -3.25 6.15
CA ALA A 745 -32.31 -4.04 5.13
C ALA A 745 -32.79 -5.40 5.67
N PRO A 746 -33.80 -6.05 5.06
CA PRO A 746 -34.21 -7.40 5.40
C PRO A 746 -33.07 -8.42 5.29
N ILE A 747 -32.92 -9.32 6.27
CA ILE A 747 -31.97 -10.45 6.22
C ILE A 747 -32.42 -11.49 5.19
N THR A 748 -33.73 -11.62 5.00
CA THR A 748 -34.37 -12.44 3.97
C THR A 748 -35.36 -11.56 3.21
N GLU A 749 -35.34 -11.61 1.87
CA GLU A 749 -36.25 -10.80 1.04
C GLU A 749 -37.72 -11.03 1.45
N GLY A 750 -38.44 -9.94 1.73
CA GLY A 750 -39.83 -9.98 2.21
C GLY A 750 -40.04 -10.19 3.72
N SER A 751 -38.98 -10.41 4.51
CA SER A 751 -39.02 -10.53 5.99
C SER A 751 -38.51 -9.24 6.65
N ASN A 752 -39.37 -8.25 6.83
CA ASN A 752 -39.01 -6.93 7.36
C ASN A 752 -38.80 -6.91 8.89
N GLU A 753 -39.31 -7.92 9.60
CA GLU A 753 -39.14 -8.08 11.05
C GLU A 753 -37.74 -8.58 11.45
N ASN A 754 -36.94 -9.05 10.50
CA ASN A 754 -35.57 -9.55 10.73
C ASN A 754 -34.62 -8.77 9.81
N ARG A 755 -33.86 -7.83 10.38
CA ARG A 755 -33.16 -6.77 9.65
C ARG A 755 -31.67 -6.76 9.96
N ARG A 756 -30.83 -6.63 8.94
CA ARG A 756 -29.42 -6.34 9.08
C ARG A 756 -29.19 -4.83 9.05
N ILE A 757 -28.52 -4.31 10.06
CA ILE A 757 -27.87 -3.00 10.01
C ILE A 757 -26.45 -3.22 9.49
N VAL A 758 -26.07 -2.46 8.46
CA VAL A 758 -24.70 -2.37 7.93
C VAL A 758 -24.17 -0.97 8.26
N MET A 759 -23.04 -0.91 8.93
CA MET A 759 -22.35 0.30 9.35
C MET A 759 -21.02 0.41 8.60
N LYS A 760 -20.56 1.63 8.32
CA LYS A 760 -19.21 1.90 7.82
C LYS A 760 -18.53 3.01 8.61
N SER A 761 -17.23 2.89 8.87
CA SER A 761 -16.38 4.00 9.33
C SER A 761 -15.85 4.75 8.10
N VAL A 762 -15.90 6.08 8.15
CA VAL A 762 -15.67 6.96 6.98
C VAL A 762 -14.19 7.36 6.88
N ASP A 763 -13.56 7.53 8.04
CA ASP A 763 -12.13 7.75 8.30
C ASP A 763 -11.28 6.48 8.25
N LYS A 764 -11.90 5.31 8.40
CA LYS A 764 -11.27 3.97 8.56
C LYS A 764 -10.45 3.79 9.85
N THR A 765 -10.55 4.68 10.84
CA THR A 765 -9.81 4.58 12.11
C THR A 765 -10.43 3.59 13.11
N ALA A 766 -11.72 3.30 12.95
CA ALA A 766 -12.48 2.48 13.88
C ALA A 766 -11.93 1.05 14.06
N ASP A 767 -11.79 0.62 15.31
CA ASP A 767 -11.39 -0.75 15.67
C ASP A 767 -12.59 -1.59 16.19
N ASN A 768 -13.55 -0.94 16.86
CA ASN A 768 -14.74 -1.57 17.42
C ASN A 768 -16.02 -0.72 17.22
N MET A 769 -17.16 -1.38 17.08
CA MET A 769 -18.48 -0.74 17.00
C MET A 769 -19.55 -1.49 17.79
N HIS A 770 -20.44 -0.74 18.44
CA HIS A 770 -21.66 -1.23 19.08
C HIS A 770 -22.87 -0.46 18.53
N VAL A 771 -24.02 -1.11 18.41
CA VAL A 771 -25.24 -0.45 17.92
C VAL A 771 -26.48 -0.89 18.68
N PHE A 772 -27.38 0.07 18.91
CA PHE A 772 -28.70 -0.15 19.48
C PHE A 772 -29.79 0.35 18.52
N LEU A 773 -30.94 -0.31 18.55
CA LEU A 773 -32.17 0.15 17.94
C LEU A 773 -33.05 0.81 19.02
N ASP A 774 -33.72 1.91 18.66
CA ASP A 774 -34.81 2.55 19.41
C ASP A 774 -34.47 2.99 20.85
N LEU A 775 -33.25 3.49 21.08
CA LEU A 775 -32.91 4.20 22.33
C LEU A 775 -33.61 5.57 22.43
N GLY A 776 -33.77 6.07 23.66
CA GLY A 776 -34.14 7.45 23.93
C GLY A 776 -33.10 8.45 23.41
N ALA A 777 -33.57 9.55 22.81
CA ALA A 777 -32.71 10.63 22.29
C ALA A 777 -32.15 11.57 23.38
N ASN A 778 -32.59 11.44 24.62
CA ASN A 778 -32.20 12.26 25.77
C ASN A 778 -31.49 11.44 26.86
N LEU A 779 -30.67 10.48 26.45
CA LEU A 779 -29.71 9.76 27.29
C LEU A 779 -28.34 10.45 27.19
N THR A 780 -27.55 10.45 28.26
CA THR A 780 -26.16 10.94 28.21
C THR A 780 -25.20 9.86 27.72
N ASP A 781 -24.05 10.27 27.21
CA ASP A 781 -23.01 9.36 26.72
C ASP A 781 -22.60 8.34 27.79
N GLU A 782 -22.47 8.74 29.05
CA GLU A 782 -22.14 7.81 30.14
C GLU A 782 -23.26 6.79 30.43
N GLN A 783 -24.52 7.12 30.12
CA GLN A 783 -25.63 6.16 30.21
C GLN A 783 -25.56 5.15 29.05
N ILE A 784 -25.29 5.61 27.83
CA ILE A 784 -25.19 4.76 26.63
C ILE A 784 -23.97 3.84 26.74
N LEU A 785 -22.81 4.37 27.16
CA LEU A 785 -21.59 3.60 27.43
C LEU A 785 -21.81 2.55 28.55
N ALA A 786 -22.60 2.87 29.58
CA ALA A 786 -22.97 1.92 30.64
C ALA A 786 -23.97 0.83 30.19
N MET A 787 -24.56 0.95 29.00
CA MET A 787 -25.42 -0.07 28.39
C MET A 787 -24.66 -1.03 27.45
N LEU A 788 -23.37 -0.81 27.19
CA LEU A 788 -22.59 -1.63 26.25
C LEU A 788 -22.38 -3.05 26.77
N ASP A 789 -22.75 -4.04 25.96
CA ASP A 789 -22.59 -5.46 26.25
C ASP A 789 -22.44 -6.29 24.95
N GLY A 790 -22.39 -7.61 25.09
CA GLY A 790 -22.35 -8.54 23.95
C GLY A 790 -23.63 -8.55 23.10
N ASN A 791 -24.75 -7.98 23.58
CA ASN A 791 -25.97 -7.82 22.80
C ASN A 791 -25.94 -6.54 21.95
N SER A 792 -25.14 -5.52 22.28
CA SER A 792 -24.92 -4.34 21.41
C SER A 792 -23.75 -4.49 20.42
N GLN A 793 -22.74 -5.29 20.76
CA GLN A 793 -21.55 -5.60 19.94
C GLN A 793 -21.88 -5.93 18.45
N THR A 794 -21.14 -5.35 17.51
CA THR A 794 -21.23 -5.66 16.07
C THR A 794 -20.18 -6.67 15.63
N ASN A 795 -20.31 -7.22 14.42
CA ASN A 795 -19.29 -8.04 13.76
C ASN A 795 -18.58 -7.20 12.68
N ASN A 796 -17.24 -7.16 12.66
CA ASN A 796 -16.49 -6.64 11.52
C ASN A 796 -16.61 -7.63 10.34
N THR A 797 -16.98 -7.15 9.15
CA THR A 797 -17.20 -7.99 7.94
C THR A 797 -16.39 -7.56 6.72
N ASP A 798 -15.85 -6.34 6.74
CA ASP A 798 -14.85 -5.81 5.80
C ASP A 798 -13.94 -4.80 6.53
N ARG A 799 -12.87 -4.31 5.88
CA ARG A 799 -11.91 -3.35 6.45
C ARG A 799 -12.58 -2.08 7.00
N ASP A 800 -13.63 -1.59 6.36
CA ASP A 800 -14.38 -0.40 6.75
C ASP A 800 -15.82 -0.71 7.20
N GLN A 801 -16.23 -2.00 7.26
CA GLN A 801 -17.64 -2.40 7.40
C GLN A 801 -17.90 -3.29 8.62
N TRP A 802 -18.98 -2.98 9.34
CA TRP A 802 -19.49 -3.74 10.46
C TRP A 802 -20.98 -4.06 10.26
N GLU A 803 -21.42 -5.21 10.76
CA GLU A 803 -22.77 -5.74 10.55
C GLU A 803 -23.38 -6.28 11.85
N LYS A 804 -24.70 -6.09 11.98
CA LYS A 804 -25.50 -6.66 13.05
C LYS A 804 -26.91 -7.01 12.60
N ASP A 805 -27.34 -8.23 12.92
CA ASP A 805 -28.70 -8.69 12.73
C ASP A 805 -29.56 -8.35 13.96
N ILE A 806 -30.71 -7.71 13.72
CA ILE A 806 -31.74 -7.39 14.71
C ILE A 806 -33.02 -8.15 14.33
N PHE A 807 -33.64 -8.81 15.30
CA PHE A 807 -34.81 -9.66 15.12
C PHE A 807 -36.00 -9.12 15.91
N GLY A 808 -37.21 -9.27 15.37
CA GLY A 808 -38.44 -8.78 16.00
C GLY A 808 -38.71 -7.28 15.80
N VAL A 809 -38.15 -6.68 14.73
CA VAL A 809 -38.35 -5.26 14.41
C VAL A 809 -39.83 -5.00 14.13
N SER A 810 -40.42 -4.06 14.88
CA SER A 810 -41.82 -3.64 14.74
C SER A 810 -42.07 -2.88 13.42
N LYS A 811 -43.32 -2.50 13.20
CA LYS A 811 -43.70 -1.59 12.12
C LYS A 811 -43.74 -0.16 12.65
N GLY A 812 -42.77 0.67 12.27
CA GLY A 812 -42.66 2.06 12.74
C GLY A 812 -41.49 2.83 12.13
N ASN A 813 -41.28 4.07 12.58
CA ASN A 813 -40.11 4.90 12.29
C ASN A 813 -39.03 4.61 13.33
N HIS A 814 -37.99 3.85 12.97
CA HIS A 814 -36.94 3.49 13.91
C HIS A 814 -35.81 4.52 13.97
N ALA A 815 -35.13 4.56 15.12
CA ALA A 815 -33.89 5.28 15.31
C ALA A 815 -32.75 4.31 15.64
N ILE A 816 -31.60 4.50 15.01
CA ILE A 816 -30.39 3.69 15.25
C ILE A 816 -29.37 4.56 16.00
N THR A 817 -28.82 4.04 17.10
CA THR A 817 -27.74 4.69 17.85
C THR A 817 -26.48 3.85 17.73
N LEU A 818 -25.48 4.39 17.03
CA LEU A 818 -24.18 3.78 16.77
C LEU A 818 -23.15 4.37 17.74
N ILE A 819 -22.28 3.50 18.28
CA ILE A 819 -21.13 3.87 19.09
C ILE A 819 -19.91 3.28 18.40
N THR A 820 -19.00 4.14 17.96
CA THR A 820 -17.74 3.77 17.30
C THR A 820 -16.57 4.09 18.22
N PHE A 821 -15.57 3.21 18.27
CA PHE A 821 -14.33 3.36 19.02
C PHE A 821 -13.11 3.27 18.11
N GLU A 822 -12.02 3.91 18.54
CA GLU A 822 -10.68 3.78 17.97
C GLU A 822 -9.71 3.10 18.95
N GLN A 823 -8.58 2.61 18.43
CA GLN A 823 -7.53 1.95 19.22
C GLN A 823 -6.91 2.83 20.34
N THR A 824 -7.13 4.15 20.31
CA THR A 824 -6.73 5.10 21.38
C THR A 824 -7.71 5.13 22.56
N GLY A 825 -8.92 4.60 22.39
CA GLY A 825 -10.04 4.76 23.32
C GLY A 825 -10.87 6.03 23.09
N ASN A 826 -10.57 6.84 22.08
CA ASN A 826 -11.50 7.86 21.58
C ASN A 826 -12.74 7.19 20.98
N TYR A 827 -13.88 7.90 20.99
CA TYR A 827 -15.18 7.36 20.60
C TYR A 827 -16.16 8.43 20.12
N ASN A 828 -17.16 7.99 19.37
CA ASN A 828 -18.26 8.83 18.90
C ASN A 828 -19.61 8.12 19.11
N ILE A 829 -20.66 8.89 19.40
CA ILE A 829 -22.03 8.39 19.57
C ILE A 829 -22.94 9.12 18.59
N GLN A 830 -23.40 8.41 17.55
CA GLN A 830 -24.17 8.97 16.46
C GLN A 830 -25.58 8.38 16.42
N ARG A 831 -26.61 9.26 16.42
CA ARG A 831 -28.02 8.87 16.25
C ARG A 831 -28.47 9.14 14.82
N PHE A 832 -29.02 8.12 14.18
CA PHE A 832 -29.57 8.16 12.82
C PHE A 832 -31.07 7.83 12.88
N THR A 833 -31.89 8.54 12.10
CA THR A 833 -33.36 8.55 12.26
C THR A 833 -34.06 8.42 10.90
N GLY A 834 -35.40 8.29 10.89
CA GLY A 834 -36.19 8.16 9.67
C GLY A 834 -36.25 6.76 9.05
N PHE A 835 -35.84 5.72 9.78
CA PHE A 835 -35.83 4.35 9.27
C PHE A 835 -37.20 3.68 9.38
N PHE A 836 -38.11 3.95 8.46
CA PHE A 836 -39.39 3.25 8.42
C PHE A 836 -39.22 1.74 8.10
N THR A 837 -39.91 0.88 8.85
CA THR A 837 -39.99 -0.56 8.61
C THR A 837 -41.46 -0.98 8.41
N GLU A 838 -41.76 -1.70 7.33
CA GLU A 838 -43.09 -2.30 7.06
C GLU A 838 -43.06 -3.80 7.43
N SER A 839 -43.06 -4.11 8.73
CA SER A 839 -43.09 -5.50 9.23
C SER A 839 -44.51 -5.98 9.59
N TYR A 840 -44.64 -7.26 9.94
CA TYR A 840 -45.91 -7.79 10.45
C TYR A 840 -46.09 -7.60 11.96
N ILE A 841 -45.14 -7.02 12.69
CA ILE A 841 -45.21 -6.84 14.14
C ILE A 841 -45.83 -5.46 14.40
N GLY A 842 -46.95 -5.44 15.13
CA GLY A 842 -47.85 -4.29 15.21
C GLY A 842 -48.62 -4.00 13.91
N ALA A 843 -49.36 -2.89 13.92
CA ALA A 843 -50.13 -2.34 12.80
C ALA A 843 -49.48 -1.09 12.19
N GLY A 844 -48.58 -0.43 12.92
CA GLY A 844 -47.82 0.74 12.49
C GLY A 844 -47.87 1.88 13.51
N LEU A 845 -47.51 3.08 13.04
CA LEU A 845 -47.62 4.32 13.80
C LEU A 845 -48.98 4.44 14.50
N GLY A 846 -48.95 4.61 15.82
CA GLY A 846 -50.12 4.63 16.72
C GLY A 846 -50.48 3.31 17.41
N ASP A 847 -49.90 2.17 17.01
CA ASP A 847 -49.95 0.88 17.73
C ASP A 847 -48.59 0.67 18.42
N LEU A 848 -48.53 0.91 19.72
CA LEU A 848 -47.28 1.06 20.49
C LEU A 848 -46.94 -0.19 21.31
N ASP A 849 -47.91 -1.06 21.61
CA ASP A 849 -47.68 -2.33 22.30
C ASP A 849 -47.57 -3.54 21.33
N ASN A 850 -47.92 -3.34 20.06
CA ASN A 850 -47.85 -4.26 18.92
C ASN A 850 -48.97 -5.33 18.87
N ASP A 851 -50.07 -5.17 19.61
CA ASP A 851 -51.21 -6.12 19.59
C ASP A 851 -52.12 -6.01 18.34
N LYS A 852 -51.96 -4.94 17.54
CA LYS A 852 -52.72 -4.59 16.31
C LYS A 852 -54.12 -4.01 16.48
N ASN A 853 -54.47 -3.62 17.70
CA ASN A 853 -55.56 -2.69 17.94
C ASN A 853 -55.02 -1.25 17.90
N PHE A 854 -55.88 -0.29 18.23
CA PHE A 854 -55.54 1.12 18.43
C PHE A 854 -56.44 1.61 19.55
N ASP A 855 -56.09 1.38 20.82
CA ASP A 855 -56.98 1.61 21.96
C ASP A 855 -56.40 2.45 23.11
N ILE A 856 -56.86 2.22 24.34
CA ILE A 856 -56.47 2.99 25.52
C ILE A 856 -55.04 2.68 25.95
N ASP A 857 -54.54 1.48 25.71
CA ASP A 857 -53.20 1.10 26.18
C ASP A 857 -52.08 1.64 25.25
N ASP A 858 -52.34 1.81 23.95
CA ASP A 858 -51.51 2.64 23.05
C ASP A 858 -51.44 4.10 23.51
N VAL A 859 -52.59 4.66 23.87
CA VAL A 859 -52.67 6.04 24.40
C VAL A 859 -51.88 6.15 25.69
N ASN A 860 -51.98 5.18 26.60
CA ASN A 860 -51.17 5.13 27.82
C ASN A 860 -49.66 5.02 27.50
N ALA A 861 -49.27 4.19 26.54
CA ALA A 861 -47.88 4.02 26.11
C ALA A 861 -47.32 5.32 25.50
N PHE A 862 -48.06 5.98 24.60
CA PHE A 862 -47.65 7.25 23.98
C PHE A 862 -47.45 8.33 25.04
N ILE A 863 -48.38 8.41 25.99
CA ILE A 863 -48.31 9.33 27.14
C ILE A 863 -47.05 9.06 27.99
N ASN A 864 -46.68 7.81 28.20
CA ASN A 864 -45.46 7.46 28.94
C ASN A 864 -44.19 7.88 28.19
N VAL A 865 -44.05 7.51 26.90
CA VAL A 865 -42.87 7.84 26.09
C VAL A 865 -42.70 9.36 25.96
N PHE A 866 -43.78 10.10 25.69
CA PHE A 866 -43.75 11.57 25.67
C PHE A 866 -43.34 12.17 27.03
N ASN A 867 -43.93 11.70 28.13
CA ASN A 867 -43.61 12.18 29.48
C ASN A 867 -42.20 11.76 29.96
N SER A 868 -41.55 10.78 29.31
CA SER A 868 -40.14 10.46 29.53
C SER A 868 -39.20 11.60 29.10
N LEU A 869 -39.69 12.57 28.31
CA LEU A 869 -38.90 13.62 27.68
C LEU A 869 -37.76 13.02 26.83
N ASN A 870 -38.09 11.99 26.05
CA ASN A 870 -37.18 11.25 25.17
C ASN A 870 -36.05 10.46 25.89
N THR A 871 -36.16 10.15 27.19
CA THR A 871 -35.30 9.11 27.80
C THR A 871 -35.72 7.70 27.40
N GLU A 872 -36.98 7.53 27.01
CA GLU A 872 -37.53 6.35 26.33
C GLU A 872 -37.87 6.72 24.88
N PHE A 873 -37.97 5.73 23.99
CA PHE A 873 -38.38 5.90 22.58
C PHE A 873 -39.20 4.70 22.13
N ASN A 874 -40.06 4.87 21.13
CA ASN A 874 -40.86 3.81 20.52
C ASN A 874 -41.12 4.17 19.05
N ALA A 875 -40.76 3.28 18.13
CA ALA A 875 -40.87 3.52 16.69
C ALA A 875 -42.30 3.75 16.18
N SER A 876 -43.33 3.34 16.93
CA SER A 876 -44.73 3.63 16.61
C SER A 876 -45.22 4.98 17.15
N ALA A 877 -44.41 5.67 17.97
CA ALA A 877 -44.72 6.95 18.59
C ALA A 877 -44.06 8.15 17.88
N ASP A 878 -42.94 7.94 17.19
CA ASP A 878 -42.36 8.90 16.24
C ASP A 878 -43.18 8.86 14.94
N PHE A 879 -44.03 9.86 14.72
CA PHE A 879 -44.88 9.91 13.53
C PHE A 879 -44.22 10.63 12.36
N ASN A 880 -43.29 11.55 12.63
CA ASN A 880 -42.73 12.44 11.62
C ASN A 880 -41.41 11.90 11.01
N GLY A 881 -40.74 10.97 11.71
CA GLY A 881 -39.49 10.30 11.34
C GLY A 881 -38.21 10.98 11.86
N ASP A 882 -38.29 12.04 12.66
CA ASP A 882 -37.11 12.80 13.12
C ASP A 882 -36.33 12.12 14.27
N GLY A 883 -36.91 11.09 14.90
CA GLY A 883 -36.31 10.31 15.99
C GLY A 883 -36.54 10.87 17.39
N LEU A 884 -37.46 11.82 17.55
CA LEU A 884 -38.04 12.28 18.81
C LEU A 884 -39.51 11.83 18.93
N VAL A 885 -40.07 11.99 20.12
CA VAL A 885 -41.52 11.97 20.39
C VAL A 885 -41.87 13.29 21.06
N ASP A 886 -42.57 14.16 20.32
CA ASP A 886 -42.65 15.60 20.57
C ASP A 886 -44.09 16.13 20.34
N ALA A 887 -44.32 17.45 20.51
CA ALA A 887 -45.65 18.06 20.31
C ALA A 887 -46.18 17.94 18.87
N THR A 888 -45.29 17.70 17.90
CA THR A 888 -45.60 17.36 16.51
C THR A 888 -46.33 16.02 16.45
N ASP A 889 -45.80 14.99 17.11
CA ASP A 889 -46.35 13.63 17.10
C ASP A 889 -47.66 13.54 17.88
N VAL A 890 -47.85 14.37 18.91
CA VAL A 890 -49.16 14.53 19.59
C VAL A 890 -50.26 14.87 18.59
N SER A 891 -49.97 15.73 17.61
CA SER A 891 -50.93 16.12 16.58
C SER A 891 -51.20 14.98 15.60
N LEU A 892 -50.14 14.30 15.16
CA LEU A 892 -50.20 13.20 14.19
C LEU A 892 -50.88 11.94 14.78
N MET A 893 -50.66 11.65 16.06
CA MET A 893 -51.35 10.60 16.83
C MET A 893 -52.86 10.91 16.98
N SER A 894 -53.23 12.18 17.20
CA SER A 894 -54.64 12.58 17.23
C SER A 894 -55.34 12.30 15.89
N ASP A 895 -54.73 12.71 14.78
CA ASP A 895 -55.26 12.43 13.44
C ASP A 895 -55.29 10.92 13.16
N LYS A 896 -54.27 10.17 13.61
CA LYS A 896 -54.18 8.73 13.41
C LYS A 896 -55.29 7.95 14.10
N LEU A 897 -55.59 8.26 15.37
CA LEU A 897 -56.67 7.63 16.12
C LEU A 897 -58.05 7.87 15.46
N ILE A 898 -58.23 9.00 14.77
CA ILE A 898 -59.43 9.32 14.00
C ILE A 898 -59.47 8.52 12.68
N ASP A 899 -58.36 8.48 11.93
CA ASP A 899 -58.19 7.71 10.68
C ASP A 899 -58.54 6.22 10.86
N VAL A 900 -57.94 5.57 11.86
CA VAL A 900 -58.18 4.14 12.15
C VAL A 900 -59.54 3.85 12.80
N SER A 901 -60.33 4.89 13.10
CA SER A 901 -61.60 4.79 13.83
C SER A 901 -61.48 4.10 15.20
N ALA A 902 -60.46 4.51 15.97
CA ALA A 902 -60.17 3.98 17.31
C ALA A 902 -61.38 4.10 18.27
N PRO A 903 -61.47 3.27 19.33
CA PRO A 903 -62.56 3.33 20.29
C PRO A 903 -62.71 4.73 20.90
N ASN A 904 -63.94 5.21 21.05
CA ASN A 904 -64.23 6.52 21.64
C ASN A 904 -63.61 6.72 23.04
N THR A 905 -63.31 5.65 23.77
CA THR A 905 -62.58 5.67 25.04
C THR A 905 -61.13 6.11 24.89
N ALA A 906 -60.42 5.60 23.87
CA ALA A 906 -59.04 5.99 23.54
C ALA A 906 -58.99 7.44 23.06
N ILE A 907 -59.81 7.79 22.07
CA ILE A 907 -59.91 9.15 21.51
C ILE A 907 -60.26 10.17 22.61
N ALA A 908 -61.19 9.86 23.52
CA ALA A 908 -61.53 10.77 24.60
C ALA A 908 -60.41 10.91 25.65
N ALA A 909 -59.67 9.84 25.95
CA ALA A 909 -58.56 9.87 26.88
C ALA A 909 -57.36 10.66 26.32
N PHE A 910 -56.98 10.40 25.06
CA PHE A 910 -55.90 11.11 24.38
C PHE A 910 -56.18 12.61 24.31
N ASN A 911 -57.37 13.01 23.84
CA ASN A 911 -57.76 14.42 23.80
C ASN A 911 -57.82 15.07 25.19
N ALA A 912 -58.27 14.34 26.21
CA ALA A 912 -58.28 14.85 27.58
C ALA A 912 -56.86 15.11 28.12
N TRP A 913 -55.88 14.25 27.80
CA TRP A 913 -54.47 14.48 28.13
C TRP A 913 -53.86 15.62 27.29
N ALA A 914 -53.95 15.51 25.96
CA ALA A 914 -53.34 16.44 25.02
C ALA A 914 -53.79 17.89 25.23
N SER A 915 -55.03 18.12 25.69
CA SER A 915 -55.55 19.45 26.04
C SER A 915 -54.81 20.17 27.21
N ASN A 916 -53.90 19.49 27.91
CA ASN A 916 -53.02 20.07 28.93
C ASN A 916 -51.61 20.37 28.40
N ILE A 917 -51.25 19.85 27.23
CA ILE A 917 -50.01 20.17 26.53
C ILE A 917 -50.19 21.57 25.92
N PRO A 918 -49.24 22.50 26.10
CA PRO A 918 -49.30 23.78 25.40
C PRO A 918 -49.22 23.55 23.90
N GLU A 919 -50.28 23.95 23.18
CA GLU A 919 -50.26 24.17 21.72
C GLU A 919 -48.91 24.82 21.31
N PRO A 920 -48.22 24.30 20.27
CA PRO A 920 -46.91 24.80 19.85
C PRO A 920 -47.03 26.24 19.31
N SER A 921 -46.99 27.20 20.23
CA SER A 921 -47.32 28.59 19.94
C SER A 921 -46.37 29.15 18.90
N ALA A 922 -46.91 29.81 17.87
CA ALA A 922 -46.18 30.30 16.71
C ALA A 922 -45.30 31.54 17.00
N LEU A 923 -44.45 31.46 18.03
CA LEU A 923 -43.65 32.55 18.58
C LEU A 923 -42.26 32.09 19.07
N LEU A 924 -41.66 31.06 18.45
CA LEU A 924 -40.26 30.68 18.75
C LEU A 924 -39.42 30.24 17.53
N ILE A 925 -39.71 30.79 16.34
CA ILE A 925 -38.85 30.68 15.14
C ILE A 925 -37.58 31.58 15.29
N LEU A 926 -36.91 31.51 16.44
CA LEU A 926 -35.71 32.32 16.73
C LEU A 926 -34.72 31.73 17.77
N THR A 927 -34.96 30.56 18.37
CA THR A 927 -33.98 29.93 19.29
C THR A 927 -33.66 28.46 19.00
N GLY A 928 -34.44 27.73 18.20
CA GLY A 928 -34.08 26.37 17.77
C GLY A 928 -33.00 26.32 16.69
N SER A 929 -32.96 27.33 15.81
CA SER A 929 -32.14 27.33 14.58
C SER A 929 -30.65 27.66 14.76
N ILE A 930 -30.12 27.59 16.00
CA ILE A 930 -28.71 27.93 16.30
C ILE A 930 -27.85 26.69 16.55
N SER A 931 -28.40 25.59 17.07
CA SER A 931 -27.65 24.36 17.32
C SER A 931 -27.33 23.57 16.04
N ILE A 932 -28.24 23.58 15.05
CA ILE A 932 -28.14 22.77 13.81
C ILE A 932 -27.21 23.42 12.76
N LEU A 933 -26.70 24.64 12.99
CA LEU A 933 -25.69 25.28 12.13
C LEU A 933 -24.26 25.24 12.69
N ALA A 934 -24.02 24.58 13.84
CA ALA A 934 -22.70 24.53 14.47
C ALA A 934 -21.70 23.56 13.80
N LEU A 935 -22.19 22.62 12.98
CA LEU A 935 -21.42 21.52 12.37
C LEU A 935 -21.17 21.68 10.86
N ARG A 936 -21.20 22.90 10.32
CA ARG A 936 -20.63 23.21 9.00
C ARG A 936 -19.78 24.48 9.05
N ARG A 937 -18.46 24.29 8.92
CA ARG A 937 -17.35 25.26 8.89
C ARG A 937 -16.95 25.92 10.21
N ARG A 938 -15.92 25.34 10.84
CA ARG A 938 -14.59 25.96 10.83
C ARG A 938 -13.74 25.28 9.73
N THR A 939 -12.60 25.80 9.26
CA THR A 939 -12.14 27.18 9.01
C THR A 939 -12.14 28.18 10.20
N ASN A 940 -11.01 28.45 10.86
CA ASN A 940 -9.73 27.75 10.74
C ASN A 940 -9.85 26.36 11.35
#